data_AF-A0A0C3BLV7-F1
#
_entry.id   AF-A0A0C3BLV7-F1
#
_cell.length_a   1.000
_cell.length_b   1.000
_cell.length_c   1.000
_cell.angle_alpha   90.00
_cell.angle_beta   90.00
_cell.angle_gamma   90.00
#
_symmetry.space_group_name_H-M   'P 1'
#
loop_
_entity.id
_entity.type
_entity.pdbx_description
1 polymer ?
#
loop_
_entity_poly.entity_id
_entity_poly.type
_entity_poly.pdbx_seq_one_letter_code
_entity_poly.pdbx_strand_id
1 'polypeptide(L)'
;MPSLNASDVFMFIMASPWRQIPDPVGWRNPDTLACLGLVHGPSSDPSAPIPVGLKRQESIAISNFIDACIAIPEDERQAFIVSGGTHQTARDDYKKWFRHHVSKKLNFVIDSALKEADKWPPQLLAEQEEDEWCGLLPVEAAPIVGPAIFGEVVMNGSRVLTRVLPSIITILSHTNRRHRKLYDKAEQSLLGHKGEKGIVAQLKEAVDVLESSDTVDLPAIRAATKLLVDCRKYTLWRPSVNDSLAETDALLQGIVEAAGTLMIPPTRPTRKADTGEKVQAARARGKAKKLPTAQLADEREVAATIDMLVDHFNESPEGPVTDSAVVDDSIVWDKVSDEAGDLGVEKFSGHTEDHLHTLLDFPAGRPVTWSKFRDADQTISAWNSDDAERYEKGGEGMKPVALMWHQLVGVASIVDKSFLPEGSDRTGDNAVPGVLLADAVGVGKTAQVMAYITFIRSLWACETKNEGAGRPPIVKDKPSFMGRGPVPNDPHLIIVPNSLVEQWIRELYAFNRKGSLDVFRLPVSANDVARFFLQEDSPWKKSKHEPINRVIISSDSTFCTLAAARWQNTAALKGKAPDAPRVAKVGAGARIFSIFDIDFSVTVIDEIHGFRGRSSRGFVGGNEIRRRSRQIIGVSATPYLNQPQSAAQ
;
A
#
# COMPACT_ATOMS: atom_id res chain seq x y z
N MET A 1 -39.47 -3.40 -4.49
CA MET A 1 -39.19 -2.40 -5.56
C MET A 1 -38.17 -2.98 -6.55
N PRO A 2 -38.52 -3.34 -7.80
CA PRO A 2 -37.53 -3.77 -8.80
C PRO A 2 -37.09 -2.60 -9.71
N SER A 3 -35.80 -2.57 -10.04
CA SER A 3 -35.12 -1.75 -11.08
C SER A 3 -34.67 -0.31 -10.79
N LEU A 4 -34.93 0.27 -9.61
CA LEU A 4 -34.44 1.61 -9.31
C LEU A 4 -32.92 1.68 -9.07
N ASN A 5 -32.31 2.84 -9.33
CA ASN A 5 -30.90 3.06 -9.00
C ASN A 5 -30.72 3.15 -7.49
N ALA A 6 -29.58 2.66 -6.98
CA ALA A 6 -29.27 2.71 -5.54
C ALA A 6 -29.29 4.14 -4.97
N SER A 7 -28.86 5.14 -5.77
CA SER A 7 -28.92 6.56 -5.39
C SER A 7 -30.34 7.04 -5.12
N ASP A 8 -31.29 6.60 -5.94
CA ASP A 8 -32.68 7.04 -5.93
C ASP A 8 -33.42 6.40 -4.75
N VAL A 9 -33.16 5.10 -4.51
CA VAL A 9 -33.62 4.38 -3.32
C VAL A 9 -33.07 5.00 -2.05
N PHE A 10 -31.77 5.30 -2.02
CA PHE A 10 -31.15 5.92 -0.85
C PHE A 10 -31.70 7.33 -0.59
N MET A 11 -31.90 8.14 -1.64
CA MET A 11 -32.54 9.46 -1.52
C MET A 11 -33.94 9.33 -0.94
N PHE A 12 -34.74 8.38 -1.45
CA PHE A 12 -36.10 8.15 -0.97
C PHE A 12 -36.12 7.83 0.52
N ILE A 13 -35.22 6.95 0.98
CA ILE A 13 -35.14 6.54 2.38
C ILE A 13 -34.68 7.72 3.26
N MET A 14 -33.65 8.45 2.85
CA MET A 14 -33.07 9.57 3.59
C MET A 14 -33.94 10.84 3.61
N ALA A 15 -34.87 10.96 2.67
CA ALA A 15 -35.86 12.04 2.60
C ALA A 15 -37.22 11.63 3.20
N SER A 16 -37.37 10.40 3.68
CA SER A 16 -38.63 9.94 4.24
C SER A 16 -38.78 10.36 5.70
N PRO A 17 -39.84 11.11 6.07
CA PRO A 17 -40.09 11.45 7.47
C PRO A 17 -40.58 10.20 8.20
N TRP A 18 -39.76 9.67 9.10
CA TRP A 18 -40.12 8.49 9.89
C TRP A 18 -41.01 8.93 11.06
N ARG A 19 -42.32 9.04 10.78
CA ARG A 19 -43.34 9.52 11.71
C ARG A 19 -43.21 8.83 13.09
N GLN A 20 -43.32 9.61 14.17
CA GLN A 20 -43.29 9.17 15.58
C GLN A 20 -41.92 8.67 16.09
N ILE A 21 -40.83 9.06 15.42
CA ILE A 21 -39.50 9.07 16.04
C ILE A 21 -39.28 10.49 16.59
N PRO A 22 -38.82 10.66 17.86
CA PRO A 22 -38.62 11.98 18.46
C PRO A 22 -37.65 12.87 17.66
N ASP A 23 -36.62 12.26 17.09
CA ASP A 23 -35.60 12.91 16.28
C ASP A 23 -35.79 12.62 14.78
N PRO A 24 -35.65 13.63 13.89
CA PRO A 24 -35.73 13.40 12.46
C PRO A 24 -34.60 12.47 12.05
N VAL A 25 -34.85 11.43 11.24
CA VAL A 25 -33.80 10.55 10.68
C VAL A 25 -33.53 10.94 9.22
N GLY A 26 -32.30 10.72 8.72
CA GLY A 26 -31.94 11.00 7.34
C GLY A 26 -31.00 12.19 7.17
N TRP A 27 -31.16 12.97 6.09
CA TRP A 27 -30.20 14.03 5.72
C TRP A 27 -30.02 15.15 6.75
N ARG A 28 -31.01 15.34 7.63
CA ARG A 28 -31.00 16.37 8.67
C ARG A 28 -30.61 15.84 10.05
N ASN A 29 -30.28 14.55 10.16
CA ASN A 29 -29.91 13.90 11.42
C ASN A 29 -28.39 13.75 11.53
N PRO A 30 -27.74 14.39 12.53
CA PRO A 30 -26.30 14.26 12.72
C PRO A 30 -25.84 12.81 12.97
N ASP A 31 -26.59 12.02 13.72
CA ASP A 31 -26.23 10.63 14.04
C ASP A 31 -26.28 9.72 12.82
N THR A 32 -27.27 9.90 11.94
CA THR A 32 -27.36 9.17 10.66
C THR A 32 -26.21 9.53 9.74
N LEU A 33 -25.85 10.82 9.67
CA LEU A 33 -24.69 11.26 8.89
C LEU A 33 -23.40 10.67 9.48
N ALA A 34 -23.25 10.67 10.81
CA ALA A 34 -22.11 10.11 11.52
C ALA A 34 -21.95 8.60 11.30
N CYS A 35 -23.05 7.82 11.39
CA CYS A 35 -23.09 6.40 11.07
C CYS A 35 -22.59 6.09 9.65
N LEU A 36 -22.85 7.00 8.70
CA LEU A 36 -22.39 6.90 7.31
C LEU A 36 -21.00 7.51 7.06
N GLY A 37 -20.33 8.02 8.10
CA GLY A 37 -19.05 8.71 7.99
C GLY A 37 -19.13 10.02 7.19
N LEU A 38 -20.29 10.67 7.17
CA LEU A 38 -20.53 11.99 6.61
C LEU A 38 -20.50 13.03 7.73
N VAL A 39 -19.63 14.04 7.60
CA VAL A 39 -19.51 15.09 8.63
C VAL A 39 -20.67 16.08 8.51
N HIS A 40 -21.07 16.38 7.26
CA HIS A 40 -22.13 17.34 6.94
C HIS A 40 -22.97 16.86 5.76
N GLY A 41 -24.27 17.16 5.79
CA GLY A 41 -25.18 16.96 4.67
C GLY A 41 -25.23 18.19 3.75
N PRO A 42 -25.77 18.06 2.52
CA PRO A 42 -25.98 19.21 1.64
C PRO A 42 -26.85 20.29 2.29
N SER A 43 -26.37 21.53 2.29
CA SER A 43 -27.04 22.66 2.93
C SER A 43 -27.22 23.85 1.98
N SER A 44 -28.35 24.53 2.14
CA SER A 44 -28.68 25.80 1.49
C SER A 44 -28.14 27.02 2.25
N ASP A 45 -27.70 26.83 3.50
CA ASP A 45 -27.06 27.87 4.31
C ASP A 45 -25.66 28.20 3.77
N PRO A 46 -25.39 29.46 3.37
CA PRO A 46 -24.07 29.87 2.87
C PRO A 46 -22.95 29.70 3.90
N SER A 47 -23.27 29.73 5.20
CA SER A 47 -22.33 29.60 6.30
C SER A 47 -22.09 28.15 6.73
N ALA A 48 -22.94 27.21 6.31
CA ALA A 48 -22.77 25.80 6.64
C ALA A 48 -21.53 25.20 5.96
N PRO A 49 -20.88 24.19 6.54
CA PRO A 49 -19.79 23.47 5.88
C PRO A 49 -20.28 22.74 4.60
N ILE A 50 -19.42 22.63 3.59
CA ILE A 50 -19.75 21.94 2.33
C ILE A 50 -19.38 20.46 2.45
N PRO A 51 -20.26 19.51 2.08
CA PRO A 51 -19.87 18.11 2.02
C PRO A 51 -18.71 17.88 1.04
N VAL A 52 -17.77 17.01 1.41
CA VAL A 52 -16.61 16.64 0.59
C VAL A 52 -17.06 16.23 -0.82
N GLY A 53 -16.39 16.78 -1.83
CA GLY A 53 -16.66 16.49 -3.24
C GLY A 53 -17.80 17.29 -3.87
N LEU A 54 -18.41 18.25 -3.14
CA LEU A 54 -19.38 19.20 -3.69
C LEU A 54 -18.80 20.61 -3.74
N LYS A 55 -19.24 21.38 -4.74
CA LYS A 55 -19.12 22.84 -4.74
C LYS A 55 -20.28 23.46 -3.95
N ARG A 56 -20.10 24.70 -3.50
CA ARG A 56 -21.13 25.47 -2.78
C ARG A 56 -22.48 25.49 -3.51
N GLN A 57 -22.46 25.78 -4.82
CA GLN A 57 -23.66 25.83 -5.65
C GLN A 57 -24.34 24.47 -5.79
N GLU A 58 -23.57 23.39 -5.93
CA GLU A 58 -24.08 22.02 -6.00
C GLU A 58 -24.69 21.60 -4.65
N SER A 59 -24.05 21.92 -3.53
CA SER A 59 -24.58 21.69 -2.18
C SER A 59 -25.93 22.38 -1.97
N ILE A 60 -26.04 23.66 -2.34
CA ILE A 60 -27.30 24.42 -2.23
C ILE A 60 -28.38 23.78 -3.11
N ALA A 61 -28.05 23.46 -4.36
CA ALA A 61 -29.00 22.87 -5.31
C ALA A 61 -29.49 21.49 -4.84
N ILE A 62 -28.58 20.64 -4.35
CA ILE A 62 -28.91 19.31 -3.80
C ILE A 62 -29.74 19.45 -2.52
N SER A 63 -29.41 20.41 -1.64
CA SER A 63 -30.19 20.68 -0.43
C SER A 63 -31.64 21.08 -0.76
N ASN A 64 -31.82 21.98 -1.73
CA ASN A 64 -33.15 22.37 -2.20
C ASN A 64 -33.91 21.18 -2.84
N PHE A 65 -33.20 20.29 -3.54
CA PHE A 65 -33.80 19.06 -4.06
C PHE A 65 -34.22 18.08 -2.95
N ILE A 66 -33.41 17.92 -1.90
CA ILE A 66 -33.75 17.13 -0.71
C ILE A 66 -35.02 17.69 -0.05
N ASP A 67 -35.09 19.00 0.12
CA ASP A 67 -36.25 19.68 0.73
C ASP A 67 -37.52 19.47 -0.10
N ALA A 68 -37.41 19.55 -1.43
CA ALA A 68 -38.50 19.22 -2.34
C ALA A 68 -38.93 17.75 -2.21
N CYS A 69 -37.99 16.81 -2.05
CA CYS A 69 -38.30 15.40 -1.85
C CYS A 69 -39.04 15.15 -0.53
N ILE A 70 -38.64 15.83 0.56
CA ILE A 70 -39.28 15.73 1.88
C ILE A 70 -40.71 16.27 1.84
N ALA A 71 -40.92 17.38 1.13
CA ALA A 71 -42.22 18.04 1.02
C ALA A 71 -43.27 17.24 0.24
N ILE A 72 -42.84 16.35 -0.65
CA ILE A 72 -43.74 15.54 -1.48
C ILE A 72 -44.32 14.36 -0.68
N PRO A 73 -45.64 14.07 -0.82
CA PRO A 73 -46.28 12.89 -0.24
C PRO A 73 -45.55 11.58 -0.56
N GLU A 74 -45.56 10.62 0.38
CA GLU A 74 -44.76 9.40 0.29
C GLU A 74 -45.07 8.55 -0.97
N ASP A 75 -46.33 8.51 -1.38
CA ASP A 75 -46.84 7.81 -2.56
C ASP A 75 -46.37 8.42 -3.88
N GLU A 76 -46.08 9.72 -3.92
CA GLU A 76 -45.59 10.43 -5.11
C GLU A 76 -44.06 10.64 -5.10
N ARG A 77 -43.43 10.59 -3.92
CA ARG A 77 -42.01 10.93 -3.73
C ARG A 77 -41.07 10.07 -4.57
N GLN A 78 -41.34 8.78 -4.69
CA GLN A 78 -40.52 7.89 -5.50
C GLN A 78 -40.52 8.31 -6.97
N ALA A 79 -41.69 8.65 -7.53
CA ALA A 79 -41.81 9.11 -8.91
C ALA A 79 -41.09 10.44 -9.13
N PHE A 80 -41.21 11.37 -8.17
CA PHE A 80 -40.49 12.64 -8.20
C PHE A 80 -38.96 12.48 -8.14
N ILE A 81 -38.44 11.64 -7.25
CA ILE A 81 -37.00 11.39 -7.15
C ILE A 81 -36.47 10.78 -8.44
N VAL A 82 -37.24 9.92 -9.10
CA VAL A 82 -36.82 9.29 -10.37
C VAL A 82 -36.86 10.27 -11.53
N SER A 83 -37.86 11.16 -11.58
CA SER A 83 -38.00 12.13 -12.66
C SER A 83 -37.17 13.40 -12.47
N GLY A 84 -36.73 13.70 -11.24
CA GLY A 84 -36.03 14.93 -10.88
C GLY A 84 -36.89 16.20 -10.91
N GLY A 85 -38.04 16.17 -11.61
CA GLY A 85 -38.92 17.32 -11.79
C GLY A 85 -38.16 18.56 -12.28
N THR A 86 -38.42 19.70 -11.65
CA THR A 86 -37.71 20.96 -11.90
C THR A 86 -36.27 20.98 -11.35
N HIS A 87 -35.84 19.92 -10.65
CA HIS A 87 -34.53 19.79 -10.01
C HIS A 87 -33.61 18.79 -10.72
N GLN A 88 -33.82 18.54 -12.01
CA GLN A 88 -33.08 17.53 -12.78
C GLN A 88 -31.55 17.70 -12.67
N THR A 89 -31.02 18.92 -12.77
CA THR A 89 -29.59 19.20 -12.62
C THR A 89 -29.08 18.83 -11.23
N ALA A 90 -29.77 19.25 -10.17
CA ALA A 90 -29.41 18.93 -8.79
C ALA A 90 -29.45 17.42 -8.52
N ARG A 91 -30.39 16.71 -9.14
CA ARG A 91 -30.47 15.26 -9.07
C ARG A 91 -29.26 14.58 -9.73
N ASP A 92 -28.83 15.06 -10.89
CA ASP A 92 -27.68 14.50 -11.59
C ASP A 92 -26.37 14.76 -10.81
N ASP A 93 -26.23 15.94 -10.22
CA ASP A 93 -25.13 16.27 -9.30
C ASP A 93 -25.16 15.37 -8.06
N TYR A 94 -26.33 15.17 -7.45
CA TYR A 94 -26.51 14.23 -6.34
C TYR A 94 -26.11 12.81 -6.73
N LYS A 95 -26.52 12.32 -7.90
CA LYS A 95 -26.18 10.96 -8.36
C LYS A 95 -24.67 10.78 -8.52
N LYS A 96 -24.01 11.79 -9.09
CA LYS A 96 -22.56 11.81 -9.23
C LYS A 96 -21.90 11.79 -7.86
N TRP A 97 -22.30 12.70 -6.98
CA TRP A 97 -21.76 12.78 -5.61
C TRP A 97 -22.00 11.49 -4.81
N PHE A 98 -23.21 10.94 -4.86
CA PHE A 98 -23.55 9.68 -4.20
C PHE A 98 -22.64 8.54 -4.68
N ARG A 99 -22.44 8.41 -6.00
CA ARG A 99 -21.59 7.36 -6.57
C ARG A 99 -20.14 7.46 -6.09
N HIS A 100 -19.60 8.67 -6.00
CA HIS A 100 -18.18 8.89 -5.68
C HIS A 100 -17.90 8.94 -4.16
N HIS A 101 -18.82 9.47 -3.35
CA HIS A 101 -18.54 9.80 -1.95
C HIS A 101 -19.43 9.09 -0.91
N VAL A 102 -20.64 8.65 -1.28
CA VAL A 102 -21.60 8.05 -0.32
C VAL A 102 -21.73 6.54 -0.50
N SER A 103 -21.87 6.05 -1.73
CA SER A 103 -22.17 4.65 -2.03
C SER A 103 -21.12 3.68 -1.48
N LYS A 104 -19.83 4.04 -1.54
CA LYS A 104 -18.75 3.21 -1.01
C LYS A 104 -18.82 3.10 0.52
N LYS A 105 -19.09 4.22 1.21
CA LYS A 105 -19.25 4.26 2.68
C LYS A 105 -20.47 3.47 3.12
N LEU A 106 -21.60 3.66 2.45
CA LEU A 106 -22.83 2.90 2.71
C LEU A 106 -22.59 1.39 2.57
N ASN A 107 -21.95 0.96 1.47
CA ASN A 107 -21.62 -0.45 1.26
C ASN A 107 -20.69 -0.97 2.36
N PHE A 108 -19.67 -0.20 2.73
CA PHE A 108 -18.73 -0.57 3.80
C PHE A 108 -19.42 -0.74 5.16
N VAL A 109 -20.25 0.20 5.57
CA VAL A 109 -21.01 0.12 6.84
C VAL A 109 -21.88 -1.13 6.87
N ILE A 110 -22.58 -1.41 5.77
CA ILE A 110 -23.42 -2.61 5.65
C ILE A 110 -22.58 -3.89 5.72
N ASP A 111 -21.50 -3.98 4.93
CA ASP A 111 -20.67 -5.18 4.85
C ASP A 111 -19.96 -5.45 6.19
N SER A 112 -19.49 -4.41 6.88
CA SER A 112 -18.89 -4.52 8.22
C SER A 112 -19.89 -5.04 9.24
N ALA A 113 -21.10 -4.46 9.30
CA ALA A 113 -22.13 -4.90 10.23
C ALA A 113 -22.56 -6.35 9.99
N LEU A 114 -22.70 -6.75 8.72
CA LEU A 114 -22.99 -8.14 8.36
C LEU A 114 -21.85 -9.09 8.72
N LYS A 115 -20.59 -8.65 8.57
CA LYS A 115 -19.40 -9.44 8.86
C LYS A 115 -19.21 -9.67 10.36
N GLU A 116 -19.44 -8.64 11.16
CA GLU A 116 -19.40 -8.73 12.63
C GLU A 116 -20.48 -9.67 13.20
N ALA A 117 -21.59 -9.81 12.47
CA ALA A 117 -22.69 -10.70 12.84
C ALA A 117 -22.61 -12.09 12.19
N ASP A 118 -21.53 -12.43 11.48
CA ASP A 118 -21.36 -13.68 10.73
C ASP A 118 -22.51 -13.97 9.73
N LYS A 119 -23.08 -12.91 9.16
CA LYS A 119 -24.16 -12.96 8.16
C LYS A 119 -23.71 -12.45 6.79
N TRP A 120 -22.43 -12.18 6.61
CA TRP A 120 -21.88 -11.73 5.33
C TRP A 120 -21.79 -12.93 4.37
N PRO A 121 -22.31 -12.86 3.12
CA PRO A 121 -22.40 -14.03 2.25
C PRO A 121 -21.10 -14.80 2.02
N PRO A 122 -19.92 -14.18 1.89
CA PRO A 122 -18.66 -14.92 1.85
C PRO A 122 -18.33 -15.77 3.07
N GLN A 123 -18.69 -15.34 4.29
CA GLN A 123 -18.50 -16.15 5.50
C GLN A 123 -19.45 -17.35 5.47
N LEU A 124 -20.71 -17.12 5.12
CA LEU A 124 -21.72 -18.18 4.99
C LEU A 124 -21.32 -19.20 3.92
N LEU A 125 -20.80 -18.74 2.78
CA LEU A 125 -20.23 -19.62 1.74
C LEU A 125 -19.09 -20.46 2.31
N ALA A 126 -18.19 -19.89 3.13
CA ALA A 126 -17.07 -20.64 3.69
C ALA A 126 -17.50 -21.79 4.63
N GLU A 127 -18.64 -21.66 5.29
CA GLU A 127 -19.22 -22.68 6.19
C GLU A 127 -20.00 -23.77 5.46
N GLN A 128 -20.44 -23.52 4.21
CA GLN A 128 -21.17 -24.49 3.40
C GLN A 128 -20.25 -25.53 2.76
N GLU A 129 -20.77 -26.75 2.56
CA GLU A 129 -20.04 -27.81 1.84
C GLU A 129 -19.80 -27.42 0.37
N GLU A 130 -20.86 -26.95 -0.30
CA GLU A 130 -20.83 -26.47 -1.68
C GLU A 130 -20.83 -24.94 -1.74
N ASP A 131 -20.23 -24.38 -2.79
CA ASP A 131 -20.23 -22.93 -3.02
C ASP A 131 -21.58 -22.43 -3.58
N GLU A 132 -22.71 -22.93 -3.08
CA GLU A 132 -24.01 -22.49 -3.56
C GLU A 132 -24.35 -21.09 -3.05
N TRP A 133 -24.96 -20.27 -3.90
CA TRP A 133 -25.31 -18.90 -3.50
C TRP A 133 -26.25 -18.89 -2.29
N CYS A 134 -25.74 -18.41 -1.15
CA CYS A 134 -26.53 -18.11 0.04
C CYS A 134 -26.99 -16.64 0.01
N GLY A 135 -28.25 -16.41 -0.34
CA GLY A 135 -28.83 -15.07 -0.28
C GLY A 135 -28.88 -14.54 1.15
N LEU A 136 -28.71 -13.22 1.32
CA LEU A 136 -29.05 -12.57 2.58
C LEU A 136 -30.55 -12.74 2.87
N LEU A 137 -30.88 -13.09 4.12
CA LEU A 137 -32.26 -13.03 4.63
C LEU A 137 -32.54 -11.60 5.14
N PRO A 138 -33.25 -10.75 4.38
CA PRO A 138 -33.33 -9.33 4.68
C PRO A 138 -34.02 -9.03 6.02
N VAL A 139 -34.89 -9.92 6.48
CA VAL A 139 -35.62 -9.77 7.76
C VAL A 139 -34.68 -10.00 8.95
N GLU A 140 -33.80 -10.99 8.88
CA GLU A 140 -32.82 -11.28 9.95
C GLU A 140 -31.67 -10.27 9.98
N ALA A 141 -31.29 -9.75 8.82
CA ALA A 141 -30.22 -8.75 8.71
C ALA A 141 -30.68 -7.33 9.07
N ALA A 142 -31.99 -7.06 9.10
CA ALA A 142 -32.51 -5.71 9.37
C ALA A 142 -32.14 -5.17 10.77
N PRO A 143 -32.25 -5.94 11.87
CA PRO A 143 -31.81 -5.50 13.20
C PRO A 143 -30.30 -5.24 13.33
N ILE A 144 -29.50 -5.77 12.41
CA ILE A 144 -28.04 -5.57 12.37
C ILE A 144 -27.72 -4.30 11.56
N VAL A 145 -28.27 -4.21 10.36
CA VAL A 145 -27.93 -3.14 9.40
C VAL A 145 -28.68 -1.83 9.69
N GLY A 146 -29.90 -1.91 10.23
CA GLY A 146 -30.70 -0.75 10.61
C GLY A 146 -29.94 0.23 11.52
N PRO A 147 -29.54 -0.18 12.74
CA PRO A 147 -28.82 0.70 13.66
C PRO A 147 -27.44 1.10 13.13
N ALA A 148 -26.78 0.26 12.34
CA ALA A 148 -25.50 0.60 11.73
C ALA A 148 -25.57 1.80 10.76
N ILE A 149 -26.68 1.95 10.02
CA ILE A 149 -26.85 3.05 9.04
C ILE A 149 -27.48 4.29 9.69
N PHE A 150 -28.44 4.09 10.59
CA PHE A 150 -29.35 5.14 11.05
C PHE A 150 -29.24 5.45 12.54
N GLY A 151 -28.40 4.72 13.28
CA GLY A 151 -28.29 4.80 14.73
C GLY A 151 -29.38 4.01 15.46
N GLU A 152 -29.24 3.89 16.79
CA GLU A 152 -30.16 3.15 17.67
C GLU A 152 -31.60 3.66 17.65
N VAL A 153 -31.82 4.85 17.10
CA VAL A 153 -33.14 5.48 16.96
C VAL A 153 -34.14 4.64 16.13
N VAL A 154 -33.66 3.70 15.30
CA VAL A 154 -34.52 2.79 14.51
C VAL A 154 -34.94 1.53 15.24
N MET A 155 -34.48 1.35 16.48
CA MET A 155 -34.68 0.17 17.27
C MET A 155 -35.77 0.39 18.31
N ASN A 156 -36.52 -0.67 18.60
CA ASN A 156 -37.38 -0.80 19.77
C ASN A 156 -36.96 -2.08 20.50
N GLY A 157 -36.05 -1.92 21.46
CA GLY A 157 -35.32 -3.05 22.04
C GLY A 157 -34.51 -3.77 20.97
N SER A 158 -34.70 -5.08 20.82
CA SER A 158 -33.98 -5.90 19.83
C SER A 158 -34.60 -5.93 18.42
N ARG A 159 -35.70 -5.18 18.19
CA ARG A 159 -36.43 -5.20 16.92
C ARG A 159 -36.36 -3.85 16.23
N VAL A 160 -36.20 -3.87 14.90
CA VAL A 160 -36.36 -2.68 14.07
C VAL A 160 -37.81 -2.22 14.13
N LEU A 161 -38.02 -0.90 14.19
CA LEU A 161 -39.34 -0.30 14.08
C LEU A 161 -40.05 -0.75 12.80
N THR A 162 -41.26 -1.30 12.92
CA THR A 162 -42.04 -1.87 11.80
C THR A 162 -42.19 -0.91 10.61
N ARG A 163 -42.25 0.40 10.89
CA ARG A 163 -42.35 1.48 9.91
C ARG A 163 -41.06 1.75 9.13
N VAL A 164 -39.88 1.47 9.70
CA VAL A 164 -38.57 1.66 9.06
C VAL A 164 -38.12 0.38 8.34
N LEU A 165 -38.63 -0.78 8.79
CA LEU A 165 -38.28 -2.09 8.27
C LEU A 165 -38.36 -2.21 6.72
N PRO A 166 -39.40 -1.70 6.01
CA PRO A 166 -39.45 -1.77 4.55
C PRO A 166 -38.27 -1.07 3.86
N SER A 167 -37.82 0.06 4.40
CA SER A 167 -36.67 0.83 3.89
C SER A 167 -35.37 0.05 4.06
N ILE A 168 -35.14 -0.54 5.25
CA ILE A 168 -33.97 -1.36 5.53
C ILE A 168 -33.95 -2.63 4.68
N ILE A 169 -35.10 -3.31 4.52
CA ILE A 169 -35.25 -4.48 3.63
C ILE A 169 -34.91 -4.10 2.18
N THR A 170 -35.29 -2.89 1.75
CA THR A 170 -34.98 -2.41 0.39
C THR A 170 -33.47 -2.22 0.20
N ILE A 171 -32.78 -1.60 1.17
CA ILE A 171 -31.31 -1.49 1.17
C ILE A 171 -30.66 -2.88 1.11
N LEU A 172 -31.08 -3.79 1.98
CA LEU A 172 -30.57 -5.16 2.03
C LEU A 172 -30.80 -5.93 0.73
N SER A 173 -31.92 -5.69 0.05
CA SER A 173 -32.21 -6.28 -1.27
C SER A 173 -31.22 -5.79 -2.33
N HIS A 174 -30.85 -4.50 -2.30
CA HIS A 174 -29.81 -3.95 -3.18
C HIS A 174 -28.42 -4.50 -2.86
N THR A 175 -28.08 -4.63 -1.57
CA THR A 175 -26.84 -5.26 -1.11
C THR A 175 -26.76 -6.72 -1.57
N ASN A 176 -27.83 -7.49 -1.40
CA ASN A 176 -27.91 -8.88 -1.83
C ASN A 176 -27.70 -9.02 -3.34
N ARG A 177 -28.30 -8.12 -4.15
CA ARG A 177 -28.08 -8.09 -5.60
C ARG A 177 -26.64 -7.73 -5.98
N ARG A 178 -26.00 -6.81 -5.25
CA ARG A 178 -24.58 -6.47 -5.45
C ARG A 178 -23.70 -7.68 -5.17
N HIS A 179 -23.88 -8.33 -4.03
CA HIS A 179 -23.13 -9.54 -3.67
C HIS A 179 -23.36 -10.67 -4.67
N ARG A 180 -24.60 -10.86 -5.13
CA ARG A 180 -24.91 -11.86 -6.17
C ARG A 180 -24.12 -11.62 -7.45
N LYS A 181 -24.04 -10.36 -7.91
CA LYS A 181 -23.24 -10.00 -9.10
C LYS A 181 -21.75 -10.29 -8.91
N LEU A 182 -21.21 -10.08 -7.71
CA LEU A 182 -19.81 -10.37 -7.40
C LEU A 182 -19.56 -11.88 -7.40
N TYR A 183 -20.47 -12.66 -6.80
CA TYR A 183 -20.47 -14.11 -6.85
C TYR A 183 -20.54 -14.64 -8.30
N ASP A 184 -21.49 -14.16 -9.11
CA ASP A 184 -21.64 -14.58 -10.51
C ASP A 184 -20.38 -14.23 -11.33
N LYS A 185 -19.77 -13.06 -11.07
CA LYS A 185 -18.50 -12.65 -11.70
C LYS A 185 -17.33 -13.54 -11.29
N ALA A 186 -17.26 -13.91 -10.01
CA ALA A 186 -16.23 -14.82 -9.49
C ALA A 186 -16.37 -16.20 -10.13
N GLU A 187 -17.58 -16.73 -10.23
CA GLU A 187 -17.89 -17.98 -10.93
C GLU A 187 -17.46 -17.94 -12.39
N GLN A 188 -17.89 -16.92 -13.12
CA GLN A 188 -17.53 -16.75 -14.53
C GLN A 188 -16.02 -16.63 -14.73
N SER A 189 -15.32 -15.93 -13.84
CA SER A 189 -13.87 -15.75 -13.96
C SER A 189 -13.10 -17.05 -13.65
N LEU A 190 -13.50 -17.76 -12.58
CA LEU A 190 -12.81 -18.96 -12.14
C LEU A 190 -13.11 -20.18 -13.02
N LEU A 191 -14.38 -20.37 -13.40
CA LEU A 191 -14.87 -21.56 -14.09
C LEU A 191 -15.06 -21.35 -15.60
N GLY A 192 -15.15 -20.08 -16.05
CA GLY A 192 -15.37 -19.73 -17.45
C GLY A 192 -16.87 -19.63 -17.80
N HIS A 193 -17.16 -19.25 -19.04
CA HIS A 193 -18.51 -19.22 -19.59
C HIS A 193 -18.53 -19.82 -20.99
N LYS A 194 -19.54 -20.66 -21.28
CA LYS A 194 -19.89 -21.19 -22.62
C LYS A 194 -18.72 -21.30 -23.61
N GLY A 195 -17.84 -22.28 -23.41
CA GLY A 195 -16.73 -22.58 -24.33
C GLY A 195 -15.41 -21.87 -24.02
N GLU A 196 -15.40 -20.89 -23.12
CA GLU A 196 -14.17 -20.28 -22.61
C GLU A 196 -13.69 -20.99 -21.34
N LYS A 197 -12.38 -21.25 -21.25
CA LYS A 197 -11.75 -21.84 -20.06
C LYS A 197 -11.59 -20.79 -18.97
N GLY A 198 -12.13 -21.07 -17.79
CA GLY A 198 -11.88 -20.25 -16.59
C GLY A 198 -10.43 -20.32 -16.11
N ILE A 199 -10.06 -19.39 -15.23
CA ILE A 199 -8.69 -19.27 -14.70
C ILE A 199 -8.23 -20.57 -14.00
N VAL A 200 -9.15 -21.30 -13.34
CA VAL A 200 -8.80 -22.58 -12.67
C VAL A 200 -8.39 -23.65 -13.68
N ALA A 201 -9.06 -23.73 -14.83
CA ALA A 201 -8.68 -24.68 -15.88
C ALA A 201 -7.33 -24.31 -16.51
N GLN A 202 -7.09 -23.02 -16.74
CA GLN A 202 -5.80 -22.52 -17.24
C GLN A 202 -4.67 -22.76 -16.23
N LEU A 203 -4.94 -22.58 -14.93
CA LEU A 203 -3.99 -22.88 -13.87
C LEU A 203 -3.64 -24.36 -13.85
N LYS A 204 -4.64 -25.24 -13.99
CA LYS A 204 -4.40 -26.68 -14.07
C LYS A 204 -3.50 -27.05 -15.24
N GLU A 205 -3.75 -26.48 -16.42
CA GLU A 205 -2.89 -26.68 -17.60
C GLU A 205 -1.46 -26.19 -17.36
N ALA A 206 -1.29 -25.03 -16.72
CA ALA A 206 0.02 -24.52 -16.35
C ALA A 206 0.73 -25.45 -15.34
N VAL A 207 0.00 -26.01 -14.38
CA VAL A 207 0.54 -26.99 -13.42
C VAL A 207 0.91 -28.30 -14.12
N ASP A 208 0.09 -28.79 -15.04
CA ASP A 208 0.39 -30.00 -15.83
C ASP A 208 1.70 -29.82 -16.63
N VAL A 209 1.97 -28.62 -17.16
CA VAL A 209 3.26 -28.29 -17.80
C VAL A 209 4.41 -28.43 -16.80
N LEU A 210 4.28 -27.91 -15.59
CA LEU A 210 5.29 -28.05 -14.53
C LEU A 210 5.49 -29.52 -14.12
N GLU A 211 4.42 -30.31 -14.10
CA GLU A 211 4.49 -31.70 -13.68
C GLU A 211 5.03 -32.63 -14.78
N SER A 212 4.83 -32.30 -16.06
CA SER A 212 5.20 -33.13 -17.22
C SER A 212 6.71 -33.28 -17.46
N SER A 213 7.55 -32.42 -16.87
CA SER A 213 9.00 -32.44 -17.04
C SER A 213 9.72 -32.46 -15.70
N ASP A 214 10.83 -33.21 -15.61
CA ASP A 214 11.70 -33.21 -14.43
C ASP A 214 12.46 -31.87 -14.28
N THR A 215 12.68 -31.17 -15.40
CA THR A 215 13.28 -29.83 -15.41
C THR A 215 12.21 -28.79 -15.69
N VAL A 216 12.06 -27.82 -14.80
CA VAL A 216 10.98 -26.84 -14.86
C VAL A 216 11.47 -25.56 -15.50
N ASP A 217 10.75 -25.07 -16.50
CA ASP A 217 11.06 -23.81 -17.19
C ASP A 217 10.55 -22.57 -16.41
N LEU A 218 11.34 -21.50 -16.38
CA LEU A 218 11.03 -20.29 -15.60
C LEU A 218 9.75 -19.58 -16.06
N PRO A 219 9.45 -19.42 -17.36
CA PRO A 219 8.18 -18.91 -17.85
C PRO A 219 6.97 -19.73 -17.39
N ALA A 220 7.09 -21.06 -17.30
CA ALA A 220 6.01 -21.92 -16.81
C ALA A 220 5.72 -21.65 -15.33
N ILE A 221 6.76 -21.46 -14.51
CA ILE A 221 6.63 -21.06 -13.11
C ILE A 221 5.93 -19.70 -12.98
N ARG A 222 6.36 -18.70 -13.76
CA ARG A 222 5.76 -17.36 -13.74
C ARG A 222 4.29 -17.39 -14.18
N ALA A 223 3.97 -18.19 -15.20
CA ALA A 223 2.61 -18.36 -15.69
C ALA A 223 1.70 -18.98 -14.62
N ALA A 224 2.13 -20.07 -13.99
CA ALA A 224 1.38 -20.71 -12.91
C ALA A 224 1.19 -19.77 -11.70
N THR A 225 2.26 -19.04 -11.31
CA THR A 225 2.21 -18.08 -10.21
C THR A 225 1.24 -16.94 -10.48
N LYS A 226 1.26 -16.38 -11.70
CA LYS A 226 0.33 -15.32 -12.10
C LYS A 226 -1.14 -15.79 -12.05
N LEU A 227 -1.42 -16.97 -12.62
CA LEU A 227 -2.76 -17.55 -12.62
C LEU A 227 -3.24 -17.86 -11.19
N LEU A 228 -2.34 -18.30 -10.32
CA LEU A 228 -2.61 -18.54 -8.90
C LEU A 228 -2.97 -17.24 -8.16
N VAL A 229 -2.25 -16.15 -8.42
CA VAL A 229 -2.60 -14.80 -7.91
C VAL A 229 -3.95 -14.32 -8.45
N ASP A 230 -4.22 -14.54 -9.74
CA ASP A 230 -5.51 -14.16 -10.34
C ASP A 230 -6.68 -14.95 -9.74
N CYS A 231 -6.49 -16.24 -9.42
CA CYS A 231 -7.49 -17.04 -8.69
C CYS A 231 -7.78 -16.48 -7.30
N ARG A 232 -6.76 -16.03 -6.55
CA ARG A 232 -6.92 -15.51 -5.16
C ARG A 232 -7.93 -14.36 -5.07
N LYS A 233 -8.07 -13.55 -6.11
CA LYS A 233 -9.03 -12.42 -6.16
C LYS A 233 -10.49 -12.86 -5.97
N TYR A 234 -10.79 -14.14 -6.22
CA TYR A 234 -12.14 -14.67 -6.27
C TYR A 234 -12.42 -15.76 -5.24
N THR A 235 -11.43 -16.24 -4.50
CA THR A 235 -11.59 -17.36 -3.54
C THR A 235 -12.52 -17.03 -2.38
N LEU A 236 -12.67 -15.74 -2.04
CA LEU A 236 -13.66 -15.26 -1.08
C LEU A 236 -15.09 -15.67 -1.46
N TRP A 237 -15.41 -15.63 -2.75
CA TRP A 237 -16.73 -15.95 -3.29
C TRP A 237 -16.84 -17.40 -3.77
N ARG A 238 -15.71 -18.13 -3.83
CA ARG A 238 -15.61 -19.55 -4.17
C ARG A 238 -14.59 -20.27 -3.29
N PRO A 239 -14.88 -20.48 -1.99
CA PRO A 239 -13.89 -21.03 -1.07
C PRO A 239 -13.49 -22.48 -1.39
N SER A 240 -14.33 -23.27 -2.07
CA SER A 240 -13.98 -24.64 -2.48
C SER A 240 -12.73 -24.71 -3.38
N VAL A 241 -12.44 -23.63 -4.11
CA VAL A 241 -11.25 -23.54 -4.98
C VAL A 241 -9.97 -23.51 -4.15
N ASN A 242 -10.00 -23.08 -2.88
CA ASN A 242 -8.82 -23.03 -2.01
C ASN A 242 -8.11 -24.38 -1.86
N ASP A 243 -8.84 -25.50 -1.92
CA ASP A 243 -8.23 -26.84 -1.84
C ASP A 243 -7.26 -27.06 -3.01
N SER A 244 -7.70 -26.77 -4.23
CA SER A 244 -6.86 -26.91 -5.44
C SER A 244 -5.71 -25.89 -5.48
N LEU A 245 -5.93 -24.68 -4.97
CA LEU A 245 -4.87 -23.66 -4.91
C LEU A 245 -3.83 -24.01 -3.85
N ALA A 246 -4.23 -24.62 -2.73
CA ALA A 246 -3.30 -25.06 -1.69
C ALA A 246 -2.33 -26.12 -2.21
N GLU A 247 -2.81 -27.08 -3.02
CA GLU A 247 -1.93 -28.05 -3.69
C GLU A 247 -0.94 -27.37 -4.65
N THR A 248 -1.40 -26.37 -5.41
CA THR A 248 -0.55 -25.63 -6.36
C THR A 248 0.50 -24.77 -5.64
N ASP A 249 0.12 -24.06 -4.58
CA ASP A 249 1.06 -23.34 -3.71
C ASP A 249 2.12 -24.29 -3.15
N ALA A 250 1.71 -25.49 -2.70
CA ALA A 250 2.63 -26.48 -2.15
C ALA A 250 3.62 -27.03 -3.19
N LEU A 251 3.16 -27.27 -4.42
CA LEU A 251 4.01 -27.65 -5.55
C LEU A 251 5.08 -26.58 -5.83
N LEU A 252 4.66 -25.32 -5.99
CA LEU A 252 5.56 -24.20 -6.25
C LEU A 252 6.53 -23.98 -5.08
N GLN A 253 6.07 -24.13 -3.83
CA GLN A 253 6.91 -24.09 -2.65
C GLN A 253 8.01 -25.17 -2.71
N GLY A 254 7.66 -26.40 -3.10
CA GLY A 254 8.63 -27.48 -3.25
C GLY A 254 9.73 -27.15 -4.26
N ILE A 255 9.36 -26.50 -5.38
CA ILE A 255 10.30 -26.06 -6.42
C ILE A 255 11.29 -25.01 -5.85
N VAL A 256 10.80 -24.04 -5.08
CA VAL A 256 11.65 -23.02 -4.43
C VAL A 256 12.57 -23.62 -3.38
N GLU A 257 12.08 -24.59 -2.61
CA GLU A 257 12.88 -25.30 -1.61
C GLU A 257 14.00 -26.14 -2.24
N ALA A 258 13.75 -26.75 -3.40
CA ALA A 258 14.78 -27.42 -4.19
C ALA A 258 15.87 -26.44 -4.68
N ALA A 259 15.51 -25.17 -4.89
CA ALA A 259 16.44 -24.09 -5.23
C ALA A 259 17.24 -23.55 -4.01
N GLY A 260 17.06 -24.13 -2.83
CA GLY A 260 17.79 -23.75 -1.61
C GLY A 260 17.17 -22.58 -0.83
N THR A 261 15.98 -22.12 -1.20
CA THR A 261 15.28 -21.04 -0.50
C THR A 261 14.16 -21.60 0.39
N LEU A 262 14.25 -21.35 1.70
CA LEU A 262 13.24 -21.79 2.67
C LEU A 262 12.03 -20.83 2.68
N MET A 263 10.84 -21.38 2.44
CA MET A 263 9.59 -20.62 2.40
C MET A 263 8.61 -21.11 3.46
N ILE A 264 7.82 -20.19 4.00
CA ILE A 264 6.67 -20.51 4.87
C ILE A 264 5.45 -20.11 4.07
N PRO A 265 4.57 -21.06 3.69
CA PRO A 265 3.42 -20.75 2.86
C PRO A 265 2.34 -20.01 3.66
N PRO A 266 1.50 -19.23 2.99
CA PRO A 266 0.30 -18.67 3.59
C PRO A 266 -0.64 -19.80 4.04
N THR A 267 -1.11 -19.76 5.28
CA THR A 267 -2.15 -20.70 5.76
C THR A 267 -3.45 -20.43 5.02
N ARG A 268 -3.93 -21.43 4.27
CA ARG A 268 -5.23 -21.39 3.60
C ARG A 268 -6.27 -22.17 4.40
N PRO A 269 -7.49 -21.64 4.55
CA PRO A 269 -8.62 -22.48 4.98
C PRO A 269 -8.95 -23.44 3.83
N THR A 270 -8.75 -24.74 4.08
CA THR A 270 -9.09 -25.85 3.18
C THR A 270 -10.35 -26.53 3.72
N ARG A 271 -11.26 -26.97 2.85
CA ARG A 271 -12.52 -27.61 3.27
C ARG A 271 -12.37 -29.10 3.47
N LYS A 272 -11.63 -29.77 2.58
CA LYS A 272 -11.53 -31.22 2.63
C LYS A 272 -10.43 -31.66 3.60
N ALA A 273 -10.75 -32.68 4.41
CA ALA A 273 -9.81 -33.24 5.37
C ALA A 273 -8.60 -33.90 4.69
N ASP A 274 -8.77 -34.44 3.47
CA ASP A 274 -7.71 -35.07 2.68
C ASP A 274 -6.77 -34.06 1.99
N THR A 275 -7.12 -32.77 1.96
CA THR A 275 -6.29 -31.72 1.35
C THR A 275 -4.91 -31.67 2.01
N GLY A 276 -4.81 -31.94 3.31
CA GLY A 276 -3.52 -31.96 4.02
C GLY A 276 -2.52 -32.97 3.46
N GLU A 277 -2.97 -34.18 3.15
CA GLU A 277 -2.13 -35.22 2.55
C GLU A 277 -1.74 -34.87 1.12
N LYS A 278 -2.67 -34.32 0.33
CA LYS A 278 -2.41 -33.89 -1.05
C LYS A 278 -1.43 -32.73 -1.12
N VAL A 279 -1.53 -31.77 -0.20
CA VAL A 279 -0.60 -30.65 -0.05
C VAL A 279 0.82 -31.14 0.25
N GLN A 280 0.97 -32.11 1.17
CA GLN A 280 2.28 -32.70 1.46
C GLN A 280 2.84 -33.45 0.25
N ALA A 281 2.01 -34.23 -0.44
CA ALA A 281 2.41 -34.93 -1.65
C ALA A 281 2.82 -33.95 -2.76
N ALA A 282 2.07 -32.86 -2.98
CA ALA A 282 2.38 -31.85 -3.98
C ALA A 282 3.71 -31.15 -3.69
N ARG A 283 3.99 -30.81 -2.42
CA ARG A 283 5.29 -30.25 -2.02
C ARG A 283 6.44 -31.22 -2.25
N ALA A 284 6.26 -32.51 -1.95
CA ALA A 284 7.25 -33.54 -2.23
C ALA A 284 7.54 -33.65 -3.74
N ARG A 285 6.49 -33.61 -4.59
CA ARG A 285 6.65 -33.56 -6.05
C ARG A 285 7.42 -32.33 -6.51
N GLY A 286 7.12 -31.16 -5.94
CA GLY A 286 7.82 -29.91 -6.25
C GLY A 286 9.31 -29.99 -5.91
N LYS A 287 9.67 -30.58 -4.77
CA LYS A 287 11.08 -30.78 -4.35
C LYS A 287 11.88 -31.70 -5.28
N ALA A 288 11.20 -32.62 -5.96
CA ALA A 288 11.84 -33.52 -6.90
C ALA A 288 12.18 -32.84 -8.24
N LYS A 289 11.64 -31.64 -8.51
CA LYS A 289 11.89 -30.89 -9.73
C LYS A 289 13.27 -30.24 -9.73
N LYS A 290 13.89 -30.19 -10.90
CA LYS A 290 15.16 -29.49 -11.14
C LYS A 290 14.89 -28.15 -11.81
N LEU A 291 15.54 -27.09 -11.32
CA LEU A 291 15.60 -25.84 -12.08
C LEU A 291 16.66 -25.97 -13.19
N PRO A 292 16.52 -25.23 -14.30
CA PRO A 292 17.48 -25.29 -15.40
C PRO A 292 18.86 -24.91 -14.87
N THR A 293 19.86 -25.76 -15.10
CA THR A 293 21.26 -25.45 -14.78
C THR A 293 21.66 -24.18 -15.52
N ALA A 294 22.40 -23.28 -14.86
CA ALA A 294 22.79 -21.92 -15.27
C ALA A 294 23.54 -21.77 -16.63
N GLN A 295 23.53 -22.78 -17.50
CA GLN A 295 24.14 -22.73 -18.83
C GLN A 295 23.21 -22.14 -19.91
N LEU A 296 21.90 -21.98 -19.67
CA LEU A 296 20.96 -21.39 -20.65
C LEU A 296 20.05 -20.27 -20.10
N ALA A 297 19.80 -20.21 -18.79
CA ALA A 297 19.11 -19.09 -18.16
C ALA A 297 20.13 -18.17 -17.47
N ASP A 298 20.03 -16.86 -17.67
CA ASP A 298 20.83 -15.87 -16.93
C ASP A 298 20.55 -16.05 -15.43
N GLU A 299 21.60 -16.07 -14.60
CA GLU A 299 21.48 -16.17 -13.13
C GLU A 299 20.49 -15.12 -12.57
N ARG A 300 20.38 -13.97 -13.26
CA ARG A 300 19.42 -12.90 -12.96
C ARG A 300 17.96 -13.31 -13.16
N GLU A 301 17.65 -14.11 -14.18
CA GLU A 301 16.27 -14.55 -14.47
C GLU A 301 15.79 -15.62 -13.50
N VAL A 302 16.70 -16.51 -13.09
CA VAL A 302 16.45 -17.50 -12.04
C VAL A 302 16.19 -16.78 -10.72
N ALA A 303 17.06 -15.83 -10.34
CA ALA A 303 16.88 -15.01 -9.15
C ALA A 303 15.55 -14.24 -9.16
N ALA A 304 15.22 -13.56 -10.26
CA ALA A 304 13.97 -12.81 -10.39
C ALA A 304 12.71 -13.70 -10.29
N THR A 305 12.79 -14.94 -10.77
CA THR A 305 11.66 -15.88 -10.68
C THR A 305 11.50 -16.43 -9.26
N ILE A 306 12.62 -16.71 -8.58
CA ILE A 306 12.62 -17.07 -7.15
C ILE A 306 12.09 -15.90 -6.32
N ASP A 307 12.51 -14.67 -6.60
CA ASP A 307 12.02 -13.45 -5.96
C ASP A 307 10.50 -13.28 -6.12
N MET A 308 9.97 -13.48 -7.33
CA MET A 308 8.52 -13.43 -7.58
C MET A 308 7.74 -14.48 -6.75
N LEU A 309 8.27 -15.70 -6.65
CA LEU A 309 7.67 -16.73 -5.79
C LEU A 309 7.77 -16.35 -4.33
N VAL A 310 8.93 -15.81 -3.92
CA VAL A 310 9.15 -15.36 -2.54
C VAL A 310 8.15 -14.27 -2.15
N ASP A 311 7.89 -13.31 -3.03
CA ASP A 311 6.85 -12.28 -2.84
C ASP A 311 5.47 -12.92 -2.69
N HIS A 312 5.10 -13.80 -3.63
CA HIS A 312 3.81 -14.50 -3.63
C HIS A 312 3.50 -15.27 -2.34
N PHE A 313 4.51 -15.86 -1.71
CA PHE A 313 4.37 -16.59 -0.45
C PHE A 313 4.56 -15.70 0.80
N ASN A 314 5.21 -14.53 0.67
CA ASN A 314 5.37 -13.57 1.75
C ASN A 314 4.17 -12.61 1.89
N GLU A 315 3.33 -12.48 0.85
CA GLU A 315 2.00 -11.87 0.97
C GLU A 315 1.17 -12.65 2.00
N SER A 316 1.10 -12.17 3.24
CA SER A 316 0.28 -12.76 4.29
C SER A 316 -1.20 -12.76 3.88
N PRO A 317 -1.93 -13.88 4.06
CA PRO A 317 -3.37 -13.97 3.77
C PRO A 317 -4.23 -13.39 4.89
N GLU A 318 -3.67 -12.60 5.82
CA GLU A 318 -4.42 -11.98 6.91
C GLU A 318 -5.24 -10.79 6.38
N GLY A 319 -6.30 -11.14 5.67
CA GLY A 319 -7.31 -10.26 5.13
C GLY A 319 -7.96 -10.94 3.93
N PRO A 320 -9.29 -11.18 3.93
CA PRO A 320 -9.95 -11.41 2.65
C PRO A 320 -9.60 -10.21 1.76
N VAL A 321 -9.24 -10.48 0.51
CA VAL A 321 -9.13 -9.47 -0.54
C VAL A 321 -10.54 -8.88 -0.71
N THR A 322 -10.89 -7.93 0.17
CA THR A 322 -11.95 -6.99 -0.08
C THR A 322 -11.54 -6.29 -1.37
N ASP A 323 -12.46 -6.25 -2.32
CA ASP A 323 -12.35 -5.53 -3.59
C ASP A 323 -11.27 -4.45 -3.51
N SER A 324 -10.30 -4.51 -4.41
CA SER A 324 -9.57 -3.34 -4.88
C SER A 324 -10.56 -2.38 -5.55
N ALA A 325 -11.59 -1.94 -4.82
CA ALA A 325 -12.11 -0.61 -4.98
C ALA A 325 -10.91 0.25 -4.65
N VAL A 326 -10.34 0.86 -5.69
CA VAL A 326 -9.54 2.06 -5.59
C VAL A 326 -10.27 2.96 -4.58
N VAL A 327 -9.82 2.91 -3.33
CA VAL A 327 -10.03 3.98 -2.39
C VAL A 327 -9.28 5.11 -3.07
N ASP A 328 -10.01 6.14 -3.44
CA ASP A 328 -9.31 7.39 -3.74
C ASP A 328 -8.77 7.81 -2.37
N ASP A 329 -7.49 7.51 -2.13
CA ASP A 329 -6.82 7.69 -0.84
C ASP A 329 -6.90 9.14 -0.35
N SER A 330 -7.27 10.08 -1.23
CA SER A 330 -7.59 11.48 -0.90
C SER A 330 -8.62 11.67 0.22
N ILE A 331 -9.64 10.80 0.33
CA ILE A 331 -10.77 11.05 1.27
C ILE A 331 -10.38 10.80 2.74
N VAL A 332 -9.45 9.88 3.00
CA VAL A 332 -8.95 9.64 4.37
C VAL A 332 -7.97 10.73 4.77
N TRP A 333 -7.19 11.23 3.81
CA TRP A 333 -6.28 12.35 4.03
C TRP A 333 -6.98 13.68 4.20
N ASP A 334 -8.04 14.00 3.46
CA ASP A 334 -8.74 15.28 3.66
C ASP A 334 -9.30 15.37 5.09
N LYS A 335 -9.85 14.28 5.63
CA LYS A 335 -10.33 14.26 7.02
C LYS A 335 -9.21 14.31 8.06
N VAL A 336 -8.09 13.60 7.85
CA VAL A 336 -6.95 13.60 8.78
C VAL A 336 -6.15 14.90 8.65
N SER A 337 -6.03 15.49 7.46
CA SER A 337 -5.35 16.77 7.21
C SER A 337 -6.11 17.93 7.82
N ASP A 338 -7.45 17.95 7.69
CA ASP A 338 -8.29 19.00 8.25
C ASP A 338 -8.38 18.92 9.79
N GLU A 339 -8.23 17.71 10.37
CA GLU A 339 -8.25 17.50 11.83
C GLU A 339 -6.85 17.49 12.50
N ALA A 340 -5.76 17.14 11.79
CA ALA A 340 -4.42 16.94 12.38
C ALA A 340 -3.45 18.14 12.30
N GLY A 341 -3.81 19.21 11.59
CA GLY A 341 -2.90 20.36 11.41
C GLY A 341 -1.71 20.06 10.48
N ASP A 342 -0.63 20.85 10.57
CA ASP A 342 0.56 20.78 9.69
C ASP A 342 1.06 19.34 9.47
N LEU A 343 0.83 18.81 8.27
CA LEU A 343 1.33 17.50 7.80
C LEU A 343 2.86 17.48 7.57
N GLY A 344 3.56 18.51 8.04
CA GLY A 344 4.99 18.64 8.07
C GLY A 344 5.59 19.43 6.91
N VAL A 345 4.76 20.10 6.10
CA VAL A 345 5.18 20.86 4.92
C VAL A 345 4.75 22.33 4.96
N GLU A 346 3.87 22.73 5.86
CA GLU A 346 3.31 24.09 5.89
C GLU A 346 4.38 25.16 6.10
N LYS A 347 5.42 24.84 6.89
CA LYS A 347 6.56 25.75 7.10
C LYS A 347 7.19 26.22 5.79
N PHE A 348 7.26 25.36 4.77
CA PHE A 348 7.94 25.65 3.52
C PHE A 348 6.99 25.88 2.34
N SER A 349 5.71 25.52 2.46
CA SER A 349 4.71 25.68 1.38
C SER A 349 4.40 27.14 1.02
N GLY A 350 4.76 28.11 1.86
CA GLY A 350 4.65 29.54 1.54
C GLY A 350 5.87 30.14 0.83
N HIS A 351 6.97 29.39 0.69
CA HIS A 351 8.22 29.92 0.15
C HIS A 351 8.28 29.84 -1.38
N THR A 352 8.94 30.82 -1.99
CA THR A 352 9.20 30.82 -3.44
C THR A 352 10.25 29.77 -3.81
N GLU A 353 10.22 29.34 -5.07
CA GLU A 353 11.18 28.36 -5.61
C GLU A 353 12.64 28.83 -5.45
N ASP A 354 12.95 30.09 -5.78
CA ASP A 354 14.29 30.68 -5.60
C ASP A 354 14.75 30.72 -4.14
N HIS A 355 13.81 30.96 -3.22
CA HIS A 355 14.13 30.89 -1.80
C HIS A 355 14.49 29.47 -1.39
N LEU A 356 13.75 28.46 -1.86
CA LEU A 356 14.03 27.05 -1.57
C LEU A 356 15.37 26.60 -2.17
N HIS A 357 15.71 27.07 -3.38
CA HIS A 357 17.03 26.85 -3.99
C HIS A 357 18.15 27.35 -3.09
N THR A 358 18.01 28.58 -2.59
CA THR A 358 19.00 29.21 -1.71
C THR A 358 19.08 28.47 -0.37
N LEU A 359 17.94 28.10 0.19
CA LEU A 359 17.81 27.49 1.51
C LEU A 359 18.45 26.09 1.55
N LEU A 360 18.26 25.29 0.50
CA LEU A 360 18.82 23.95 0.33
C LEU A 360 20.24 23.93 -0.26
N ASP A 361 20.73 25.06 -0.74
CA ASP A 361 21.95 25.17 -1.56
C ASP A 361 21.89 24.31 -2.84
N PHE A 362 20.74 24.37 -3.52
CA PHE A 362 20.44 23.65 -4.76
C PHE A 362 20.44 24.62 -5.95
N PRO A 363 21.60 24.89 -6.57
CA PRO A 363 21.67 25.84 -7.68
C PRO A 363 20.84 25.35 -8.87
N ALA A 364 19.94 26.22 -9.37
CA ALA A 364 18.97 25.89 -10.40
C ALA A 364 18.08 24.68 -10.05
N GLY A 365 17.70 24.54 -8.77
CA GLY A 365 16.72 23.55 -8.31
C GLY A 365 17.21 22.12 -8.23
N ARG A 366 18.53 21.90 -8.19
CA ARG A 366 19.11 20.56 -8.13
C ARG A 366 20.37 20.51 -7.25
N PRO A 367 20.67 19.35 -6.62
CA PRO A 367 21.97 19.10 -6.03
C PRO A 367 23.13 19.24 -7.02
N VAL A 368 24.29 19.72 -6.53
CA VAL A 368 25.47 20.00 -7.37
C VAL A 368 26.05 18.75 -8.05
N THR A 369 25.94 17.58 -7.43
CA THR A 369 26.46 16.32 -7.99
C THR A 369 25.53 15.67 -9.00
N TRP A 370 24.33 16.22 -9.20
CA TRP A 370 23.44 15.77 -10.27
C TRP A 370 23.93 16.24 -11.63
N SER A 371 23.54 15.49 -12.66
CA SER A 371 23.68 15.92 -14.05
C SER A 371 22.82 17.16 -14.29
N LYS A 372 23.20 18.04 -15.23
CA LYS A 372 22.37 19.21 -15.60
C LYS A 372 21.20 18.80 -16.47
N PHE A 373 21.40 17.79 -17.31
CA PHE A 373 20.42 17.26 -18.23
C PHE A 373 20.34 15.74 -18.13
N ARG A 374 19.19 15.19 -18.52
CA ARG A 374 18.95 13.75 -18.69
C ARG A 374 18.32 13.48 -20.06
N ASP A 375 18.53 12.30 -20.60
CA ASP A 375 17.89 11.91 -21.86
C ASP A 375 16.38 11.74 -21.68
N ALA A 376 15.62 11.98 -22.75
CA ALA A 376 14.20 11.67 -22.79
C ALA A 376 13.94 10.16 -22.73
N ASP A 377 14.86 9.36 -23.28
CA ASP A 377 14.91 7.91 -23.10
C ASP A 377 15.57 7.56 -21.76
N GLN A 378 14.77 7.03 -20.83
CA GLN A 378 15.20 6.69 -19.48
C GLN A 378 16.16 5.49 -19.42
N THR A 379 16.40 4.81 -20.54
CA THR A 379 17.39 3.72 -20.62
C THR A 379 18.81 4.22 -20.89
N ILE A 380 18.96 5.48 -21.31
CA ILE A 380 20.25 6.10 -21.65
C ILE A 380 20.63 7.12 -20.56
N SER A 381 21.83 6.98 -20.01
CA SER A 381 22.35 7.81 -18.92
C SER A 381 23.83 8.15 -19.11
N ALA A 382 24.35 9.09 -18.32
CA ALA A 382 25.78 9.42 -18.33
C ALA A 382 26.67 8.23 -17.96
N TRP A 383 26.11 7.15 -17.39
CA TRP A 383 26.86 6.00 -16.89
C TRP A 383 27.15 4.99 -17.99
N ASN A 384 26.22 4.83 -18.94
CA ASN A 384 26.29 3.91 -20.07
C ASN A 384 26.48 4.60 -21.44
N SER A 385 26.57 5.93 -21.46
CA SER A 385 26.92 6.72 -22.66
C SER A 385 28.41 7.08 -22.67
N ASP A 386 29.01 7.06 -23.87
CA ASP A 386 30.37 7.56 -24.11
C ASP A 386 30.41 9.10 -24.23
N ASP A 387 29.26 9.74 -24.48
CA ASP A 387 29.11 11.20 -24.57
C ASP A 387 28.64 11.79 -23.24
N ALA A 388 29.55 11.85 -22.27
CA ALA A 388 29.27 12.43 -20.96
C ALA A 388 29.03 13.96 -21.02
N GLU A 389 29.59 14.66 -22.00
CA GLU A 389 29.46 16.12 -22.11
C GLU A 389 28.02 16.56 -22.41
N ARG A 390 27.26 15.76 -23.16
CA ARG A 390 25.85 16.04 -23.47
C ARG A 390 24.98 16.21 -22.22
N TYR A 391 25.29 15.49 -21.13
CA TYR A 391 24.56 15.59 -19.86
C TYR A 391 24.87 16.88 -19.06
N GLU A 392 25.90 17.62 -19.47
CA GLU A 392 26.28 18.92 -18.90
C GLU A 392 25.92 20.10 -19.81
N LYS A 393 25.97 19.92 -21.14
CA LYS A 393 25.70 20.98 -22.13
C LYS A 393 24.26 20.99 -22.65
N GLY A 394 23.55 19.87 -22.56
CA GLY A 394 22.23 19.68 -23.16
C GLY A 394 22.32 19.33 -24.65
N GLY A 395 21.18 19.34 -25.35
CA GLY A 395 21.08 19.02 -26.77
C GLY A 395 19.70 18.48 -27.15
N GLU A 396 19.54 18.07 -28.41
CA GLU A 396 18.30 17.45 -28.89
C GLU A 396 17.98 16.19 -28.07
N GLY A 397 16.72 16.03 -27.66
CA GLY A 397 16.29 14.90 -26.82
C GLY A 397 16.66 14.99 -25.33
N MET A 398 17.37 16.04 -24.88
CA MET A 398 17.74 16.22 -23.48
C MET A 398 16.73 17.08 -22.72
N LYS A 399 16.47 16.72 -21.46
CA LYS A 399 15.60 17.44 -20.53
C LYS A 399 16.42 17.96 -19.34
N PRO A 400 16.22 19.21 -18.89
CA PRO A 400 16.89 19.71 -17.69
C PRO A 400 16.48 18.88 -16.48
N VAL A 401 17.45 18.61 -15.60
CA VAL A 401 17.21 17.95 -14.32
C VAL A 401 17.07 19.03 -13.26
N ALA A 402 15.86 19.23 -12.78
CA ALA A 402 15.56 20.12 -11.66
C ALA A 402 14.38 19.53 -10.87
N LEU A 403 14.35 19.80 -9.58
CA LEU A 403 13.20 19.50 -8.74
C LEU A 403 12.11 20.53 -9.02
N MET A 404 10.86 20.07 -9.04
CA MET A 404 9.70 20.95 -9.05
C MET A 404 9.54 21.63 -7.69
N TRP A 405 8.87 22.78 -7.65
CA TRP A 405 8.60 23.52 -6.42
C TRP A 405 8.11 22.64 -5.25
N HIS A 406 7.09 21.81 -5.47
CA HIS A 406 6.53 20.95 -4.42
C HIS A 406 7.53 19.88 -3.94
N GLN A 407 8.44 19.44 -4.81
CA GLN A 407 9.52 18.51 -4.44
C GLN A 407 10.59 19.21 -3.60
N LEU A 408 10.90 20.48 -3.89
CA LEU A 408 11.80 21.29 -3.08
C LEU A 408 11.23 21.54 -1.68
N VAL A 409 9.93 21.83 -1.58
CA VAL A 409 9.21 21.93 -0.30
C VAL A 409 9.35 20.63 0.49
N GLY A 410 9.08 19.49 -0.15
CA GLY A 410 9.24 18.17 0.46
C GLY A 410 10.66 17.92 0.98
N VAL A 411 11.68 18.17 0.16
CA VAL A 411 13.10 18.01 0.57
C VAL A 411 13.45 18.93 1.74
N ALA A 412 13.07 20.20 1.69
CA ALA A 412 13.30 21.15 2.78
C ALA A 412 12.65 20.69 4.09
N SER A 413 11.44 20.16 4.02
CA SER A 413 10.75 19.57 5.17
C SER A 413 11.47 18.37 5.77
N ILE A 414 11.97 17.45 4.94
CA ILE A 414 12.75 16.29 5.41
C ILE A 414 14.00 16.80 6.13
N VAL A 415 14.77 17.70 5.49
CA VAL A 415 16.00 18.26 6.05
C VAL A 415 15.74 18.97 7.38
N ASP A 416 14.76 19.87 7.45
CA ASP A 416 14.47 20.64 8.66
C ASP A 416 14.10 19.76 9.86
N LYS A 417 13.41 18.63 9.60
CA LYS A 417 13.01 17.63 10.62
C LYS A 417 14.15 16.71 11.03
N SER A 418 15.13 16.52 10.15
CA SER A 418 16.29 15.66 10.38
C SER A 418 17.44 16.35 11.11
N PHE A 419 17.46 17.68 11.20
CA PHE A 419 18.53 18.42 11.88
C PHE A 419 18.00 19.24 13.05
N LEU A 420 18.77 19.24 14.14
CA LEU A 420 18.38 19.85 15.40
C LEU A 420 19.48 20.79 15.93
N PRO A 421 19.10 21.78 16.76
CA PRO A 421 20.06 22.56 17.54
C PRO A 421 20.96 21.67 18.41
N GLU A 422 22.14 22.18 18.72
CA GLU A 422 23.08 21.51 19.63
C GLU A 422 22.44 21.21 20.99
N GLY A 423 22.79 20.06 21.59
CA GLY A 423 22.20 19.61 22.86
C GLY A 423 20.79 19.01 22.76
N SER A 424 20.16 19.02 21.59
CA SER A 424 18.89 18.31 21.36
C SER A 424 19.13 16.80 21.32
N ASP A 425 18.66 16.07 22.33
CA ASP A 425 18.75 14.60 22.38
C ASP A 425 17.44 13.96 21.86
N ARG A 426 17.56 13.21 20.76
CA ARG A 426 16.51 12.33 20.21
C ARG A 426 16.91 10.86 20.31
N THR A 427 17.55 10.48 21.40
CA THR A 427 17.79 9.08 21.76
C THR A 427 16.75 8.60 22.78
N GLY A 428 16.64 7.29 22.95
CA GLY A 428 15.65 6.68 23.83
C GLY A 428 14.20 6.98 23.42
N ASP A 429 13.38 7.34 24.40
CA ASP A 429 11.93 7.54 24.24
C ASP A 429 11.57 8.82 23.45
N ASN A 430 12.51 9.74 23.27
CA ASN A 430 12.34 10.99 22.50
C ASN A 430 12.79 10.86 21.03
N ALA A 431 13.16 9.65 20.58
CA ALA A 431 13.58 9.42 19.22
C ALA A 431 12.41 9.60 18.23
N VAL A 432 12.52 10.59 17.33
CA VAL A 432 11.59 10.66 16.19
C VAL A 432 11.88 9.47 15.28
N PRO A 433 10.88 8.63 14.96
CA PRO A 433 11.10 7.32 14.34
C PRO A 433 11.53 7.40 12.86
N GLY A 434 11.36 8.55 12.20
CA GLY A 434 11.72 8.78 10.81
C GLY A 434 10.80 9.79 10.14
N VAL A 435 10.77 9.80 8.81
CA VAL A 435 9.85 10.61 7.98
C VAL A 435 9.02 9.67 7.10
N LEU A 436 7.75 10.00 6.90
CA LEU A 436 6.87 9.32 5.95
C LEU A 436 6.58 10.26 4.78
N LEU A 437 6.99 9.87 3.56
CA LEU A 437 6.63 10.56 2.32
C LEU A 437 5.37 9.95 1.75
N ALA A 438 4.27 10.68 1.93
CA ALA A 438 2.90 10.23 1.64
C ALA A 438 2.26 10.90 0.41
N ASP A 439 3.04 11.60 -0.41
CA ASP A 439 2.52 12.27 -1.61
C ASP A 439 1.82 11.29 -2.57
N ALA A 440 0.89 11.80 -3.37
CA ALA A 440 0.21 11.01 -4.40
C ALA A 440 1.18 10.33 -5.40
N VAL A 441 0.69 9.29 -6.08
CA VAL A 441 1.45 8.60 -7.13
C VAL A 441 1.81 9.57 -8.25
N GLY A 442 3.05 9.52 -8.74
CA GLY A 442 3.52 10.36 -9.85
C GLY A 442 4.03 11.76 -9.46
N VAL A 443 3.97 12.13 -8.18
CA VAL A 443 4.43 13.46 -7.68
C VAL A 443 5.97 13.58 -7.63
N GLY A 444 6.68 12.46 -7.71
CA GLY A 444 8.14 12.39 -7.79
C GLY A 444 8.85 12.23 -6.44
N LYS A 445 8.30 11.37 -5.57
CA LYS A 445 8.89 11.00 -4.26
C LYS A 445 10.32 10.47 -4.40
N THR A 446 10.58 9.66 -5.43
CA THR A 446 11.92 9.12 -5.74
C THR A 446 12.97 10.23 -5.90
N ALA A 447 12.63 11.30 -6.64
CA ALA A 447 13.51 12.44 -6.83
C ALA A 447 13.79 13.19 -5.52
N GLN A 448 12.77 13.35 -4.65
CA GLN A 448 12.95 13.95 -3.32
C GLN A 448 13.91 13.14 -2.45
N VAL A 449 13.76 11.81 -2.44
CA VAL A 449 14.65 10.90 -1.69
C VAL A 449 16.08 10.98 -2.21
N MET A 450 16.29 10.91 -3.53
CA MET A 450 17.62 11.03 -4.13
C MET A 450 18.26 12.39 -3.81
N ALA A 451 17.48 13.47 -3.84
CA ALA A 451 17.94 14.81 -3.52
C ALA A 451 18.35 14.91 -2.05
N TYR A 452 17.56 14.33 -1.14
CA TYR A 452 17.87 14.27 0.28
C TYR A 452 19.15 13.46 0.57
N ILE A 453 19.31 12.27 -0.02
CA ILE A 453 20.56 11.49 0.10
C ILE A 453 21.76 12.33 -0.39
N THR A 454 21.60 13.03 -1.51
CA THR A 454 22.66 13.90 -2.06
C THR A 454 22.96 15.11 -1.17
N PHE A 455 21.94 15.67 -0.53
CA PHE A 455 22.09 16.73 0.48
C PHE A 455 22.93 16.24 1.66
N ILE A 456 22.60 15.07 2.23
CA ILE A 456 23.35 14.48 3.36
C ILE A 456 24.82 14.25 3.00
N ARG A 457 25.08 13.76 1.79
CA ARG A 457 26.45 13.56 1.27
C ARG A 457 27.23 14.86 1.15
N SER A 458 26.59 15.90 0.61
CA SER A 458 27.20 17.21 0.41
C SER A 458 27.49 17.88 1.75
N LEU A 459 26.56 17.76 2.70
CA LEU A 459 26.72 18.27 4.06
C LEU A 459 27.86 17.56 4.79
N TRP A 460 27.94 16.22 4.72
CA TRP A 460 29.06 15.46 5.29
C TRP A 460 30.40 15.97 4.77
N ALA A 461 30.51 16.23 3.46
CA ALA A 461 31.73 16.77 2.88
C ALA A 461 32.06 18.17 3.42
N CYS A 462 31.07 19.03 3.62
CA CYS A 462 31.27 20.34 4.25
C CYS A 462 31.74 20.21 5.70
N GLU A 463 31.10 19.33 6.48
CA GLU A 463 31.41 19.11 7.90
C GLU A 463 32.82 18.52 8.10
N THR A 464 33.24 17.57 7.25
CA THR A 464 34.47 16.80 7.44
C THR A 464 35.67 17.31 6.64
N LYS A 465 35.47 17.83 5.44
CA LYS A 465 36.56 18.26 4.54
C LYS A 465 36.79 19.77 4.55
N ASN A 466 35.76 20.54 4.89
CA ASN A 466 35.82 22.00 4.88
C ASN A 466 35.66 22.60 6.30
N GLU A 467 35.88 21.80 7.34
CA GLU A 467 35.78 22.23 8.76
C GLU A 467 34.44 22.91 9.10
N GLY A 468 33.36 22.48 8.44
CA GLY A 468 32.02 23.06 8.60
C GLY A 468 31.75 24.33 7.79
N ALA A 469 32.72 24.81 6.99
CA ALA A 469 32.48 25.90 6.05
C ALA A 469 31.56 25.45 4.90
N GLY A 470 30.62 26.32 4.51
CA GLY A 470 29.70 26.05 3.40
C GLY A 470 28.49 25.19 3.74
N ARG A 471 28.12 25.06 5.02
CA ARG A 471 26.84 24.42 5.41
C ARG A 471 25.66 25.13 4.73
N PRO A 472 24.70 24.39 4.14
CA PRO A 472 23.48 24.98 3.58
C PRO A 472 22.71 25.79 4.64
N PRO A 473 22.09 26.93 4.27
CA PRO A 473 21.42 27.81 5.23
C PRO A 473 20.40 27.11 6.13
N ILE A 474 19.67 26.13 5.61
CA ILE A 474 18.63 25.38 6.35
C ILE A 474 19.16 24.60 7.57
N VAL A 475 20.44 24.22 7.58
CA VAL A 475 21.08 23.45 8.67
C VAL A 475 22.24 24.19 9.31
N LYS A 476 22.40 25.49 9.03
CA LYS A 476 23.55 26.28 9.49
C LYS A 476 23.67 26.27 11.01
N ASP A 477 22.55 26.45 11.71
CA ASP A 477 22.48 26.52 13.18
C ASP A 477 21.95 25.22 13.81
N LYS A 478 21.94 24.12 13.04
CA LYS A 478 21.41 22.81 13.44
C LYS A 478 22.47 21.73 13.23
N PRO A 479 23.50 21.64 14.09
CA PRO A 479 24.64 20.76 13.88
C PRO A 479 24.32 19.28 14.11
N SER A 480 23.20 18.95 14.75
CA SER A 480 22.91 17.58 15.18
C SER A 480 21.97 16.89 14.21
N PHE A 481 22.50 15.97 13.42
CA PHE A 481 21.76 15.05 12.57
C PHE A 481 21.05 13.99 13.43
N MET A 482 19.72 14.02 13.40
CA MET A 482 18.84 13.13 14.16
C MET A 482 19.12 13.09 15.65
N GLY A 483 19.64 14.19 16.21
CA GLY A 483 19.98 14.30 17.63
C GLY A 483 21.22 13.51 18.04
N ARG A 484 22.06 13.09 17.09
CA ARG A 484 23.21 12.20 17.35
C ARG A 484 24.54 12.74 16.79
N GLY A 485 24.71 14.06 16.75
CA GLY A 485 25.93 14.73 16.30
C GLY A 485 25.96 14.97 14.78
N PRO A 486 27.14 15.23 14.18
CA PRO A 486 27.26 15.49 12.74
C PRO A 486 26.87 14.27 11.89
N VAL A 487 26.77 14.45 10.58
CA VAL A 487 26.48 13.35 9.66
C VAL A 487 27.60 12.31 9.74
N PRO A 488 27.32 11.00 9.93
CA PRO A 488 28.36 9.98 9.95
C PRO A 488 28.84 9.61 8.54
N ASN A 489 30.01 9.00 8.44
CA ASN A 489 30.50 8.41 7.17
C ASN A 489 29.96 6.99 6.99
N ASP A 490 28.63 6.85 6.98
CA ASP A 490 27.93 5.56 6.84
C ASP A 490 27.21 5.50 5.47
N PRO A 491 27.07 4.32 4.85
CA PRO A 491 26.38 4.16 3.57
C PRO A 491 24.87 4.41 3.66
N HIS A 492 24.22 4.42 2.50
CA HIS A 492 22.76 4.51 2.37
C HIS A 492 22.16 3.17 1.93
N LEU A 493 20.96 2.88 2.42
CA LEU A 493 20.18 1.69 2.06
C LEU A 493 18.84 2.09 1.47
N ILE A 494 18.47 1.47 0.35
CA ILE A 494 17.18 1.65 -0.30
C ILE A 494 16.56 0.25 -0.44
N ILE A 495 15.41 0.04 0.20
CA ILE A 495 14.64 -1.20 0.14
C ILE A 495 13.41 -0.90 -0.70
N VAL A 496 13.21 -1.66 -1.78
CA VAL A 496 12.16 -1.41 -2.76
C VAL A 496 11.48 -2.71 -3.16
N PRO A 497 10.22 -2.67 -3.64
CA PRO A 497 9.62 -3.82 -4.30
C PRO A 497 10.51 -4.38 -5.40
N ASN A 498 10.56 -5.70 -5.55
CA ASN A 498 11.33 -6.38 -6.60
C ASN A 498 11.16 -5.76 -7.99
N SER A 499 9.93 -5.40 -8.35
CA SER A 499 9.57 -4.78 -9.63
C SER A 499 10.18 -3.39 -9.85
N LEU A 500 10.57 -2.68 -8.77
CA LEU A 500 11.08 -1.31 -8.82
C LEU A 500 12.60 -1.24 -8.72
N VAL A 501 13.32 -2.34 -8.44
CA VAL A 501 14.80 -2.34 -8.31
C VAL A 501 15.48 -1.72 -9.53
N GLU A 502 15.16 -2.19 -10.73
CA GLU A 502 15.76 -1.69 -11.97
C GLU A 502 15.29 -0.27 -12.32
N GLN A 503 14.11 0.14 -11.86
CA GLN A 503 13.66 1.52 -12.01
C GLN A 503 14.50 2.45 -11.12
N TRP A 504 14.69 2.12 -9.84
CA TRP A 504 15.51 2.88 -8.91
C TRP A 504 16.97 3.01 -9.37
N ILE A 505 17.57 1.91 -9.87
CA ILE A 505 18.93 1.95 -10.43
C ILE A 505 19.00 2.92 -11.62
N ARG A 506 18.06 2.81 -12.58
CA ARG A 506 18.01 3.70 -13.75
C ARG A 506 17.84 5.16 -13.37
N GLU A 507 16.96 5.45 -12.41
CA GLU A 507 16.77 6.82 -11.92
C GLU A 507 18.02 7.35 -11.22
N LEU A 508 18.67 6.57 -10.36
CA LEU A 508 19.93 6.98 -9.72
C LEU A 508 21.01 7.32 -10.75
N TYR A 509 21.13 6.54 -11.83
CA TYR A 509 22.06 6.83 -12.93
C TYR A 509 21.65 8.04 -13.76
N ALA A 510 20.36 8.24 -14.01
CA ALA A 510 19.86 9.36 -14.80
C ALA A 510 20.05 10.70 -14.09
N PHE A 511 19.88 10.73 -12.75
CA PHE A 511 20.01 11.96 -11.97
C PHE A 511 21.45 12.28 -11.59
N ASN A 512 22.27 11.29 -11.25
CA ASN A 512 23.62 11.52 -10.74
C ASN A 512 24.68 11.50 -11.83
N ARG A 513 25.68 12.38 -11.71
CA ARG A 513 26.87 12.33 -12.57
C ARG A 513 27.61 11.00 -12.38
N LYS A 514 28.18 10.47 -13.47
CA LYS A 514 29.02 9.28 -13.44
C LYS A 514 30.19 9.47 -12.47
N GLY A 515 30.44 8.48 -11.61
CA GLY A 515 31.52 8.53 -10.61
C GLY A 515 31.26 9.48 -9.45
N SER A 516 30.05 10.04 -9.31
CA SER A 516 29.71 10.84 -8.13
C SER A 516 29.34 9.95 -6.93
N LEU A 517 28.85 8.73 -7.15
CA LEU A 517 28.51 7.75 -6.12
C LEU A 517 28.69 6.34 -6.68
N ASP A 518 28.66 5.32 -5.83
CA ASP A 518 28.54 3.92 -6.24
C ASP A 518 27.16 3.36 -5.86
N VAL A 519 26.51 2.69 -6.82
CA VAL A 519 25.24 1.97 -6.59
C VAL A 519 25.52 0.47 -6.58
N PHE A 520 25.18 -0.19 -5.48
CA PHE A 520 25.32 -1.63 -5.32
C PHE A 520 23.95 -2.30 -5.25
N ARG A 521 23.70 -3.28 -6.12
CA ARG A 521 22.59 -4.20 -5.96
C ARG A 521 22.98 -5.29 -4.96
N LEU A 522 22.18 -5.46 -3.92
CA LEU A 522 22.42 -6.49 -2.91
C LEU A 522 22.15 -7.88 -3.52
N PRO A 523 23.01 -8.89 -3.26
CA PRO A 523 22.73 -10.28 -3.65
C PRO A 523 21.53 -10.85 -2.90
N VAL A 524 20.90 -11.89 -3.45
CA VAL A 524 19.66 -12.47 -2.93
C VAL A 524 19.90 -13.40 -1.74
N SER A 525 20.90 -14.28 -1.80
CA SER A 525 21.14 -15.28 -0.74
C SER A 525 21.96 -14.71 0.43
N ALA A 526 21.69 -15.17 1.65
CA ALA A 526 22.43 -14.73 2.84
C ALA A 526 23.95 -14.98 2.72
N ASN A 527 24.36 -16.09 2.10
CA ASN A 527 25.77 -16.41 1.90
C ASN A 527 26.42 -15.49 0.85
N ASP A 528 25.70 -15.12 -0.20
CA ASP A 528 26.21 -14.19 -1.22
C ASP A 528 26.30 -12.78 -0.67
N VAL A 529 25.35 -12.38 0.18
CA VAL A 529 25.40 -11.11 0.92
C VAL A 529 26.64 -11.06 1.81
N ALA A 530 26.90 -12.12 2.57
CA ALA A 530 28.11 -12.19 3.40
C ALA A 530 29.37 -12.13 2.54
N ARG A 531 29.43 -12.86 1.42
CA ARG A 531 30.56 -12.80 0.47
C ARG A 531 30.74 -11.39 -0.10
N PHE A 532 29.65 -10.74 -0.51
CA PHE A 532 29.66 -9.39 -1.04
C PHE A 532 30.27 -8.38 -0.06
N PHE A 533 30.03 -8.51 1.24
CA PHE A 533 30.60 -7.59 2.22
C PHE A 533 32.00 -7.99 2.72
N LEU A 534 32.31 -9.28 2.78
CA LEU A 534 33.51 -9.79 3.45
C LEU A 534 34.67 -10.15 2.51
N GLN A 535 34.40 -10.52 1.25
CA GLN A 535 35.46 -10.92 0.32
C GLN A 535 36.19 -9.71 -0.25
N GLU A 536 37.53 -9.74 -0.24
CA GLU A 536 38.40 -8.65 -0.73
C GLU A 536 38.20 -8.33 -2.22
N ASP A 537 37.82 -9.31 -3.02
CA ASP A 537 37.59 -9.14 -4.45
C ASP A 537 36.16 -8.69 -4.80
N SER A 538 35.29 -8.52 -3.80
CA SER A 538 33.92 -8.04 -3.99
C SER A 538 33.87 -6.60 -4.51
N PRO A 539 32.81 -6.21 -5.26
CA PRO A 539 32.61 -4.82 -5.67
C PRO A 539 32.56 -3.84 -4.47
N TRP A 540 32.01 -4.28 -3.34
CA TRP A 540 31.94 -3.49 -2.11
C TRP A 540 33.33 -3.14 -1.58
N LYS A 541 34.23 -4.12 -1.48
CA LYS A 541 35.60 -3.91 -0.97
C LYS A 541 36.50 -3.18 -1.96
N LYS A 542 36.28 -3.37 -3.27
CA LYS A 542 37.02 -2.69 -4.35
C LYS A 542 36.64 -1.22 -4.55
N SER A 543 35.49 -0.79 -4.06
CA SER A 543 35.05 0.61 -4.17
C SER A 543 36.05 1.54 -3.48
N LYS A 544 36.44 2.59 -4.19
CA LYS A 544 37.30 3.68 -3.69
C LYS A 544 36.50 4.83 -3.10
N HIS A 545 35.18 4.81 -3.23
CA HIS A 545 34.32 5.83 -2.64
C HIS A 545 34.24 5.64 -1.13
N GLU A 546 34.23 6.75 -0.39
CA GLU A 546 33.86 6.78 1.02
C GLU A 546 32.47 6.14 1.22
N PRO A 547 32.20 5.45 2.34
CA PRO A 547 30.92 4.80 2.58
C PRO A 547 29.71 5.70 2.38
N ILE A 548 29.77 6.97 2.79
CA ILE A 548 28.69 7.96 2.56
C ILE A 548 28.33 8.15 1.08
N ASN A 549 29.24 7.84 0.15
CA ASN A 549 29.00 7.91 -1.29
C ASN A 549 28.57 6.57 -1.89
N ARG A 550 28.19 5.59 -1.05
CA ARG A 550 27.73 4.26 -1.48
C ARG A 550 26.25 4.11 -1.16
N VAL A 551 25.49 3.66 -2.16
CA VAL A 551 24.06 3.36 -2.05
C VAL A 551 23.87 1.87 -2.30
N ILE A 552 23.28 1.17 -1.34
CA ILE A 552 22.87 -0.23 -1.48
C ILE A 552 21.39 -0.28 -1.80
N ILE A 553 21.01 -1.02 -2.84
CA ILE A 553 19.62 -1.29 -3.21
C ILE A 553 19.35 -2.76 -2.93
N SER A 554 18.34 -3.02 -2.09
CA SER A 554 17.83 -4.36 -1.81
C SER A 554 16.39 -4.45 -2.27
N SER A 555 16.00 -5.60 -2.80
CA SER A 555 14.58 -5.91 -2.87
C SER A 555 14.00 -6.16 -1.48
N ASP A 556 12.69 -5.98 -1.36
CA ASP A 556 11.88 -6.39 -0.22
C ASP A 556 11.94 -7.90 0.04
N SER A 557 11.91 -8.75 -0.99
CA SER A 557 12.07 -10.21 -0.85
C SER A 557 13.38 -10.58 -0.15
N THR A 558 14.50 -10.02 -0.63
CA THR A 558 15.84 -10.24 -0.10
C THR A 558 15.92 -9.72 1.33
N PHE A 559 15.42 -8.51 1.56
CA PHE A 559 15.38 -7.90 2.89
C PHE A 559 14.62 -8.77 3.90
N CYS A 560 13.43 -9.24 3.53
CA CYS A 560 12.59 -10.11 4.36
C CYS A 560 13.26 -11.47 4.62
N THR A 561 13.97 -12.01 3.64
CA THR A 561 14.72 -13.26 3.76
C THR A 561 15.87 -13.12 4.76
N LEU A 562 16.64 -12.03 4.66
CA LEU A 562 17.72 -11.72 5.61
C LEU A 562 17.18 -11.49 7.03
N ALA A 563 16.05 -10.80 7.17
CA ALA A 563 15.40 -10.61 8.46
C ALA A 563 14.97 -11.95 9.08
N ALA A 564 14.31 -12.81 8.30
CA ALA A 564 13.89 -14.12 8.75
C ALA A 564 15.05 -15.08 9.06
N ALA A 565 16.19 -14.95 8.39
CA ALA A 565 17.39 -15.71 8.72
C ALA A 565 17.90 -15.38 10.14
N ARG A 566 17.70 -14.14 10.59
CA ARG A 566 18.32 -13.60 11.81
C ARG A 566 17.42 -13.60 13.04
N TRP A 567 16.12 -13.33 12.88
CA TRP A 567 15.20 -13.17 14.01
C TRP A 567 14.05 -14.19 14.02
N GLN A 568 13.52 -14.45 15.22
CA GLN A 568 12.30 -15.22 15.42
C GLN A 568 11.07 -14.32 15.21
N ASN A 569 10.54 -14.30 14.00
CA ASN A 569 9.47 -13.37 13.61
C ASN A 569 8.09 -13.74 14.19
N THR A 570 7.87 -15.01 14.56
CA THR A 570 6.60 -15.53 15.09
C THR A 570 6.56 -15.66 16.61
N ALA A 571 7.63 -15.28 17.31
CA ALA A 571 7.67 -15.39 18.77
C ALA A 571 6.64 -14.43 19.40
N ALA A 572 5.81 -14.96 20.30
CA ALA A 572 4.82 -14.16 21.03
C ALA A 572 5.51 -13.01 21.78
N LEU A 573 4.99 -11.79 21.60
CA LEU A 573 5.55 -10.56 22.18
C LEU A 573 5.47 -10.49 23.71
N LYS A 574 4.73 -11.39 24.37
CA LYS A 574 4.58 -11.48 25.85
C LYS A 574 4.35 -10.10 26.52
N GLY A 575 3.52 -9.25 25.92
CA GLY A 575 3.21 -7.91 26.44
C GLY A 575 4.19 -6.80 26.06
N LYS A 576 5.23 -7.07 25.26
CA LYS A 576 6.13 -6.04 24.72
C LYS A 576 5.48 -5.28 23.56
N ALA A 577 5.88 -4.02 23.37
CA ALA A 577 5.47 -3.20 22.23
C ALA A 577 5.80 -3.88 20.89
N PRO A 578 5.01 -3.68 19.82
CA PRO A 578 5.24 -4.32 18.52
C PRO A 578 6.65 -4.09 17.96
N ASP A 579 7.20 -2.89 18.17
CA ASP A 579 8.51 -2.47 17.71
C ASP A 579 9.65 -2.86 18.65
N ALA A 580 9.38 -3.54 19.77
CA ALA A 580 10.41 -3.98 20.71
C ALA A 580 11.47 -4.89 20.03
N PRO A 581 12.75 -4.81 20.46
CA PRO A 581 13.81 -5.64 19.89
C PRO A 581 13.48 -7.12 19.90
N ARG A 582 13.70 -7.82 18.78
CA ARG A 582 13.45 -9.25 18.67
C ARG A 582 14.66 -10.06 19.09
N VAL A 583 14.40 -11.22 19.72
CA VAL A 583 15.45 -12.15 20.10
C VAL A 583 16.02 -12.77 18.83
N ALA A 584 17.33 -12.64 18.63
CA ALA A 584 18.04 -13.29 17.54
C ALA A 584 17.97 -14.82 17.70
N LYS A 585 17.92 -15.56 16.59
CA LYS A 585 17.95 -17.03 16.63
C LYS A 585 19.27 -17.52 17.25
N VAL A 586 19.18 -18.36 18.29
CA VAL A 586 20.34 -18.96 18.96
C VAL A 586 20.56 -20.37 18.39
N GLY A 587 21.71 -20.63 17.75
CA GLY A 587 22.06 -21.93 17.17
C GLY A 587 23.45 -21.95 16.52
N ALA A 588 24.10 -23.12 16.51
CA ALA A 588 25.54 -23.38 16.26
C ALA A 588 26.07 -23.14 14.82
N GLY A 589 25.47 -22.23 14.05
CA GLY A 589 26.02 -21.74 12.78
C GLY A 589 26.54 -20.32 12.98
N ALA A 590 27.73 -20.01 12.46
CA ALA A 590 28.26 -18.65 12.49
C ALA A 590 27.20 -17.67 11.98
N ARG A 591 26.89 -16.63 12.77
CA ARG A 591 26.00 -15.54 12.37
C ARG A 591 26.46 -15.01 11.01
N ILE A 592 25.65 -15.23 9.98
CA ILE A 592 25.98 -14.81 8.62
C ILE A 592 25.92 -13.28 8.57
N PHE A 593 27.00 -12.65 8.13
CA PHE A 593 27.10 -11.20 8.00
C PHE A 593 26.10 -10.69 6.97
N SER A 594 25.39 -9.62 7.29
CA SER A 594 24.28 -9.09 6.50
C SER A 594 24.19 -7.56 6.60
N ILE A 595 23.24 -6.95 5.89
CA ILE A 595 22.90 -5.53 6.04
C ILE A 595 22.60 -5.13 7.49
N PHE A 596 22.14 -6.06 8.33
CA PHE A 596 21.84 -5.79 9.74
C PHE A 596 23.10 -5.69 10.64
N ASP A 597 24.28 -5.85 10.06
CA ASP A 597 25.59 -5.68 10.70
C ASP A 597 26.29 -4.38 10.29
N ILE A 598 25.63 -3.56 9.46
CA ILE A 598 26.13 -2.28 8.95
C ILE A 598 25.27 -1.16 9.52
N ASP A 599 25.89 -0.04 9.89
CA ASP A 599 25.18 1.18 10.24
C ASP A 599 24.99 2.05 8.99
N PHE A 600 23.87 2.77 8.90
CA PHE A 600 23.47 3.53 7.72
C PHE A 600 23.17 4.99 8.06
N SER A 601 23.57 5.90 7.18
CA SER A 601 23.20 7.32 7.26
C SER A 601 21.72 7.53 6.95
N VAL A 602 21.22 6.90 5.90
CA VAL A 602 19.81 6.97 5.51
C VAL A 602 19.36 5.60 5.04
N THR A 603 18.24 5.12 5.58
CA THR A 603 17.53 3.95 5.09
C THR A 603 16.17 4.39 4.53
N VAL A 604 15.88 3.99 3.31
CA VAL A 604 14.62 4.25 2.62
C VAL A 604 13.89 2.93 2.46
N ILE A 605 12.61 2.91 2.78
CA ILE A 605 11.72 1.78 2.50
C ILE A 605 10.63 2.30 1.58
N ASP A 606 10.74 1.96 0.30
CA ASP A 606 9.72 2.26 -0.70
C ASP A 606 8.56 1.28 -0.62
N GLU A 607 7.37 1.78 -0.91
CA GLU A 607 6.10 1.10 -0.65
C GLU A 607 6.04 0.45 0.75
N ILE A 608 6.41 1.22 1.79
CA ILE A 608 6.51 0.76 3.19
C ILE A 608 5.20 0.13 3.71
N HIS A 609 4.08 0.43 3.06
CA HIS A 609 2.78 -0.19 3.34
C HIS A 609 2.79 -1.71 3.15
N GLY A 610 3.69 -2.26 2.33
CA GLY A 610 3.88 -3.71 2.15
C GLY A 610 4.46 -4.40 3.38
N PHE A 611 5.08 -3.66 4.31
CA PHE A 611 5.76 -4.22 5.49
C PHE A 611 4.88 -4.20 6.75
N ARG A 612 3.56 -4.08 6.58
CA ARG A 612 2.60 -4.12 7.70
C ARG A 612 2.56 -5.50 8.37
N GLY A 613 2.01 -5.54 9.58
CA GLY A 613 1.82 -6.77 10.37
C GLY A 613 2.91 -6.99 11.42
N ARG A 614 2.52 -7.07 12.70
CA ARG A 614 3.44 -7.11 13.87
C ARG A 614 4.41 -8.30 13.90
N SER A 615 4.12 -9.34 13.12
CA SER A 615 4.91 -10.57 13.00
C SER A 615 5.47 -10.78 11.59
N SER A 616 5.26 -9.82 10.69
CA SER A 616 5.78 -9.92 9.32
C SER A 616 7.30 -9.74 9.32
N ARG A 617 7.96 -10.41 8.37
CA ARG A 617 9.43 -10.38 8.23
C ARG A 617 9.90 -8.95 7.89
N GLY A 618 9.14 -8.27 7.05
CA GLY A 618 9.37 -6.87 6.66
C GLY A 618 9.25 -5.93 7.85
N PHE A 619 8.22 -6.08 8.69
CA PHE A 619 8.06 -5.26 9.90
C PHE A 619 9.20 -5.46 10.90
N VAL A 620 9.54 -6.72 11.20
CA VAL A 620 10.64 -7.04 12.12
C VAL A 620 11.96 -6.52 11.57
N GLY A 621 12.28 -6.80 10.30
CA GLY A 621 13.48 -6.28 9.64
C GLY A 621 13.52 -4.76 9.66
N GLY A 622 12.40 -4.09 9.36
CA GLY A 622 12.26 -2.63 9.34
C GLY A 622 12.57 -2.00 10.71
N ASN A 623 12.05 -2.59 11.80
CA ASN A 623 12.35 -2.11 13.15
C ASN A 623 13.81 -2.33 13.53
N GLU A 624 14.42 -3.44 13.12
CA GLU A 624 15.82 -3.70 13.44
C GLU A 624 16.79 -2.85 12.61
N ILE A 625 16.49 -2.60 11.33
CA ILE A 625 17.29 -1.69 10.50
C ILE A 625 17.14 -0.23 10.96
N ARG A 626 16.00 0.16 11.54
CA ARG A 626 15.80 1.48 12.19
C ARG A 626 16.85 1.75 13.25
N ARG A 627 17.21 0.73 14.04
CA ARG A 627 18.24 0.88 15.10
C ARG A 627 19.63 1.09 14.53
N ARG A 628 19.87 0.61 13.32
CA ARG A 628 21.12 0.72 12.55
C ARG A 628 21.14 1.92 11.63
N SER A 629 20.07 2.70 11.56
CA SER A 629 19.96 3.84 10.65
C SER A 629 19.92 5.14 11.46
N ARG A 630 20.59 6.19 10.96
CA ARG A 630 20.42 7.54 11.53
C ARG A 630 19.05 8.10 11.19
N GLN A 631 18.70 8.06 9.91
CA GLN A 631 17.39 8.48 9.41
C GLN A 631 16.71 7.31 8.69
N ILE A 632 15.40 7.14 8.95
CA ILE A 632 14.53 6.29 8.16
C ILE A 632 13.52 7.13 7.39
N ILE A 633 13.32 6.81 6.12
CA ILE A 633 12.28 7.38 5.27
C ILE A 633 11.38 6.24 4.77
N GLY A 634 10.12 6.24 5.21
CA GLY A 634 9.09 5.43 4.59
C GLY A 634 8.51 6.18 3.39
N VAL A 635 8.30 5.50 2.27
CA VAL A 635 7.65 6.07 1.08
C VAL A 635 6.43 5.23 0.78
N SER A 636 5.27 5.86 0.60
CA SER A 636 4.05 5.17 0.20
C SER A 636 3.03 6.19 -0.30
N ALA A 637 2.29 5.88 -1.35
CA ALA A 637 1.10 6.70 -1.69
C ALA A 637 -0.09 6.40 -0.76
N THR A 638 -0.07 5.25 -0.08
CA THR A 638 -1.23 4.66 0.61
C THR A 638 -0.83 4.14 2.01
N PRO A 639 -0.41 5.01 2.94
CA PRO A 639 0.11 4.53 4.23
C PRO A 639 -0.96 3.96 5.17
N TYR A 640 -2.24 3.98 4.81
CA TYR A 640 -3.32 3.29 5.52
C TYR A 640 -4.12 2.28 4.68
N LEU A 641 -4.57 1.20 5.33
CA LEU A 641 -5.70 0.37 4.91
C LEU A 641 -6.66 0.26 6.10
N ASN A 642 -7.87 0.83 5.99
CA ASN A 642 -9.15 0.63 6.71
C ASN A 642 -9.18 0.15 8.20
N GLN A 643 -8.07 0.07 8.92
CA GLN A 643 -7.97 -0.31 10.32
C GLN A 643 -7.07 0.70 11.06
N PRO A 644 -7.56 1.38 12.11
CA PRO A 644 -6.79 2.33 12.94
C PRO A 644 -5.51 1.74 13.55
N GLN A 645 -5.45 0.41 13.61
CA GLN A 645 -4.27 -0.37 13.97
C GLN A 645 -3.05 -0.10 13.08
N SER A 646 -3.22 0.48 11.89
CA SER A 646 -2.10 0.85 11.02
C SER A 646 -1.48 2.23 11.36
N ALA A 647 -2.17 3.06 12.17
CA ALA A 647 -1.78 4.45 12.51
C ALA A 647 -1.28 4.62 13.94
N ALA A 648 -1.87 3.88 14.87
CA ALA A 648 -1.57 3.94 16.30
C ALA A 648 -0.62 2.82 16.77
N GLN A 649 0.15 2.21 15.87
CA GLN A 649 1.04 1.06 16.16
C GLN A 649 2.48 1.31 15.77
#